data_AF-A0A9X5CR31-F1
#
_entry.id   AF-A0A9X5CR31-F1
#
_cell.length_a   1.000
_cell.length_b   1.000
_cell.length_c   1.000
_cell.angle_alpha   90.00
_cell.angle_beta   90.00
_cell.angle_gamma   90.00
#
_symmetry.space_group_name_H-M   'P 1'
#
loop_
_entity.id
_entity.type
_entity.pdbx_description
1 polymer ?
#
loop_
_entity_poly.entity_id
_entity_poly.type
_entity_poly.pdbx_seq_one_letter_code
_entity_poly.pdbx_strand_id
1 'polypeptide(L)'
;MSRQVLSVGPDDRDRFRTIGEALAAARTGALISVRPGTYAENLVIHTRVTLTAAEGRGTVEIRPRSGSVLALRADAVMLSELTLRGSDAEVPAVDVRRGQAALDGCEIAGAAWTAMLAGGTGSLALRDCRVSNSQGAAVVVTSTTPTTVESCTLEHLGTSGLVIAEQGEARVRGCTVRDARGNGILANGEARGSVEDCDISSTDKPSLALEGNSALTVSRTVVHDTAHGVHLSSGGRTTLEDVRITGASGTGVTLAAGTDPVLRRCRVSRTRGHGVVVTDRARGTFEDCWVDGAQGVALRVAGAASPALTGLTVRDCAETAVLLEEDAAAELDRLEVIGGAPAIALRAGANPLLRRARLVEPSGDGITAAKDARGRIEDCEIVQPAGSGVRVAGGSTLYLAGGGVFDAADSGLVLEDGGNVTVRDFRVERSGADGIVVDAGGELTANRTSVHTSQGHGVLLRDGAIASLSGCEAAGGGQDGFRVESTASISLVNCLARENEGGGLVQTTPGERLAVEGLTSTGNGKRDAWGSGSAENTDPAGSGAADTPAKDRPDGPLGALNALIGLDNVKEQVRTLVNLTQLAQRREQLGMSAPPMSRHLVFTGPPGTGKTTVARLYGAILAELGSLRDGHLVEVSRADLVAQVVGGTAIKTTETFERALGGVLFVDEAYTLTSDSGHGGADFGREAVDTLLKLMEDHRDDVVVIVAGYTDEMTRFLASNPGLGSRFSRTVEFENYTVPELVAIMESMCAAHQYELGEGTAAALAAHFEAIPRGADFGNGRAARGVFEEMVDRQAVRLATLQQVGERDLRLLLPQDVSAAAAEQTAESGVPDNDPLTRLGDMVGLADVKRDVTDLVNLITTARHRAAAGLPVPSLSHHLVFTGPPGTGKTTVARLYGEILGQLGILQRGQLVEAARADLVGRYVGHTAQLTREVFDRARGGVLFIDEAYTLTPRGGGNDFGQEAVDTLLKLMEDHRDEVVVIVAGYTDEMERFLASNPGLASRFPRRVAFADYSSEELVTIVRAQASAMGYECGPGTGPLLREYFDSLPRDRSFGNARLARQMVEAMVTRQAGRLSSLAAPTLEDLRGLLPEDVTAAIPKAAR
;
A
#
# COMPACT_ATOMS: atom_id res chain seq x y z
N MET A 1 -41.83 -45.66 -31.33
CA MET A 1 -41.65 -45.76 -32.80
C MET A 1 -40.25 -46.25 -33.06
N SER A 2 -40.06 -47.25 -33.92
CA SER A 2 -38.72 -47.73 -34.31
C SER A 2 -37.96 -46.61 -35.02
N ARG A 3 -36.71 -46.40 -34.63
CA ARG A 3 -35.80 -45.45 -35.30
C ARG A 3 -35.62 -45.90 -36.75
N GLN A 4 -35.93 -45.05 -37.73
CA GLN A 4 -35.72 -45.36 -39.14
C GLN A 4 -34.22 -45.53 -39.39
N VAL A 5 -33.80 -46.67 -39.94
CA VAL A 5 -32.40 -46.92 -40.32
C VAL A 5 -32.30 -46.97 -41.83
N LEU A 6 -31.49 -46.11 -42.41
CA LEU A 6 -31.18 -46.05 -43.83
C LEU A 6 -29.72 -46.47 -44.02
N SER A 7 -29.43 -47.20 -45.10
CA SER A 7 -28.06 -47.63 -45.42
C SER A 7 -27.67 -47.10 -46.79
N VAL A 8 -26.46 -46.55 -46.86
CA VAL A 8 -25.90 -45.90 -48.06
C VAL A 8 -24.65 -46.66 -48.50
N GLY A 9 -24.53 -46.92 -49.79
CA GLY A 9 -23.33 -47.54 -50.38
C GLY A 9 -23.23 -47.23 -51.87
N PRO A 10 -22.03 -46.88 -52.39
CA PRO A 10 -21.88 -46.45 -53.78
C PRO A 10 -22.23 -47.55 -54.79
N ASP A 11 -22.03 -48.82 -54.41
CA ASP A 11 -22.26 -50.00 -55.24
C ASP A 11 -23.60 -50.72 -54.97
N ASP A 12 -24.42 -50.21 -54.05
CA ASP A 12 -25.66 -50.89 -53.64
C ASP A 12 -26.80 -50.58 -54.64
N ARG A 13 -27.35 -51.64 -55.26
CA ARG A 13 -28.44 -51.53 -56.24
C ARG A 13 -29.83 -51.55 -55.59
N ASP A 14 -29.93 -52.02 -54.34
CA ASP A 14 -31.20 -52.21 -53.62
C ASP A 14 -31.41 -51.17 -52.50
N ARG A 15 -30.51 -50.19 -52.38
CA ARG A 15 -30.51 -49.12 -51.35
C ARG A 15 -30.12 -47.75 -51.94
N PHE A 16 -29.91 -46.74 -51.08
CA PHE A 16 -29.48 -45.39 -51.48
C PHE A 16 -28.02 -45.38 -51.93
N ARG A 17 -27.71 -44.73 -53.06
CA ARG A 17 -26.35 -44.66 -53.61
C ARG A 17 -25.55 -43.49 -53.08
N THR A 18 -26.24 -42.41 -52.72
CA THR A 18 -25.63 -41.21 -52.14
C THR A 18 -26.22 -40.90 -50.78
N ILE A 19 -25.46 -40.17 -49.97
CA ILE A 19 -25.89 -39.70 -48.66
C ILE A 19 -27.02 -38.66 -48.83
N GLY A 20 -26.96 -37.83 -49.86
CA GLY A 20 -28.00 -36.86 -50.20
C GLY A 20 -29.37 -37.49 -50.48
N GLU A 21 -29.42 -38.61 -51.21
CA GLU A 21 -30.68 -39.35 -51.45
C GLU A 21 -31.26 -39.88 -50.13
N ALA A 22 -30.41 -40.43 -49.26
CA ALA A 22 -30.85 -40.92 -47.95
C ALA A 22 -31.32 -39.77 -47.04
N LEU A 23 -30.65 -38.63 -47.07
CA LEU A 23 -31.07 -37.42 -46.33
C LEU A 23 -32.43 -36.92 -46.78
N ALA A 24 -32.72 -36.93 -48.08
CA ALA A 24 -34.01 -36.51 -48.63
C ALA A 24 -35.16 -37.45 -48.22
N ALA A 25 -34.87 -38.74 -48.02
CA ALA A 25 -35.85 -39.75 -47.59
C ALA A 25 -35.94 -39.92 -46.06
N ALA A 26 -35.05 -39.29 -45.29
CA ALA A 26 -34.94 -39.45 -43.85
C ALA A 26 -36.05 -38.69 -43.11
N ARG A 27 -36.65 -39.33 -42.12
CA ARG A 27 -37.52 -38.68 -41.12
C ARG A 27 -36.68 -38.15 -39.97
N THR A 28 -37.22 -37.16 -39.24
CA THR A 28 -36.61 -36.65 -38.00
C THR A 28 -36.28 -37.81 -37.05
N GLY A 29 -35.02 -37.91 -36.64
CA GLY A 29 -34.47 -38.96 -35.77
C GLY A 29 -33.86 -40.16 -36.49
N ALA A 30 -33.88 -40.21 -37.83
CA ALA A 30 -33.33 -41.33 -38.59
C ALA A 30 -31.81 -41.54 -38.35
N LEU A 31 -31.39 -42.79 -38.44
CA LEU A 31 -29.98 -43.21 -38.47
C LEU A 31 -29.60 -43.57 -39.90
N ILE A 32 -28.57 -42.92 -40.43
CA ILE A 32 -28.01 -43.18 -41.75
C ILE A 32 -26.65 -43.86 -41.54
N SER A 33 -26.56 -45.14 -41.89
CA SER A 33 -25.33 -45.93 -41.82
C SER A 33 -24.66 -45.96 -43.20
N VAL A 34 -23.44 -45.42 -43.29
CA VAL A 34 -22.72 -45.20 -44.54
C VAL A 34 -21.60 -46.24 -44.67
N ARG A 35 -21.62 -47.04 -45.75
CA ARG A 35 -20.57 -48.04 -46.03
C ARG A 35 -19.26 -47.38 -46.48
N PRO A 36 -18.13 -48.10 -46.38
CA PRO A 36 -16.84 -47.57 -46.82
C PRO A 36 -16.86 -47.04 -48.26
N GLY A 37 -16.20 -45.91 -48.49
CA GLY A 37 -16.11 -45.30 -49.80
C GLY A 37 -15.89 -43.78 -49.77
N THR A 38 -15.68 -43.21 -50.95
CA THR A 38 -15.54 -41.77 -51.15
C THR A 38 -16.80 -41.19 -51.80
N TYR A 39 -17.39 -40.18 -51.17
CA TYR A 39 -18.65 -39.56 -51.55
C TYR A 39 -18.40 -38.11 -51.99
N ALA A 40 -18.61 -37.84 -53.28
CA ALA A 40 -18.35 -36.53 -53.88
C ALA A 40 -19.60 -35.63 -53.91
N GLU A 41 -20.14 -35.30 -52.74
CA GLU A 41 -21.38 -34.54 -52.59
C GLU A 41 -21.34 -33.55 -51.43
N ASN A 42 -22.18 -32.50 -51.50
CA ASN A 42 -22.39 -31.54 -50.41
C ASN A 42 -23.56 -31.99 -49.54
N LEU A 43 -23.37 -32.07 -48.22
CA LEU A 43 -24.43 -32.43 -47.30
C LEU A 43 -25.17 -31.18 -46.82
N VAL A 44 -26.36 -30.93 -47.38
CA VAL A 44 -27.28 -29.90 -46.87
C VAL A 44 -28.35 -30.57 -46.03
N ILE A 45 -28.26 -30.43 -44.71
CA ILE A 45 -29.11 -31.18 -43.78
C ILE A 45 -30.30 -30.33 -43.34
N HIS A 46 -31.50 -30.70 -43.80
CA HIS A 46 -32.77 -30.01 -43.48
C HIS A 46 -33.59 -30.71 -42.38
N THR A 47 -33.22 -31.92 -41.97
CA THR A 47 -33.97 -32.74 -41.01
C THR A 47 -33.02 -33.26 -39.94
N ARG A 48 -33.49 -33.42 -38.68
CA ARG A 48 -32.64 -33.92 -37.60
C ARG A 48 -32.31 -35.39 -37.83
N VAL A 49 -31.03 -35.73 -37.96
CA VAL A 49 -30.57 -37.08 -38.32
C VAL A 49 -29.23 -37.41 -37.65
N THR A 50 -28.90 -38.70 -37.61
CA THR A 50 -27.57 -39.19 -37.24
C THR A 50 -26.94 -39.90 -38.42
N LEU A 51 -25.71 -39.53 -38.78
CA LEU A 51 -24.92 -40.15 -39.83
C LEU A 51 -23.70 -40.82 -39.19
N THR A 52 -23.44 -42.08 -39.54
CA THR A 52 -22.35 -42.87 -38.96
C THR A 52 -21.67 -43.74 -40.02
N ALA A 53 -20.35 -43.88 -39.95
CA ALA A 53 -19.62 -44.87 -40.73
C ALA A 53 -20.01 -46.29 -40.26
N ALA A 54 -20.30 -47.19 -41.20
CA ALA A 54 -20.75 -48.55 -40.89
C ALA A 54 -19.61 -49.45 -40.39
N GLU A 55 -18.37 -49.16 -40.79
CA GLU A 55 -17.18 -49.98 -40.51
C GLU A 55 -16.10 -49.21 -39.72
N GLY A 56 -16.49 -48.13 -39.04
CA GLY A 56 -15.59 -47.37 -38.17
C GLY A 56 -14.84 -46.22 -38.84
N ARG A 57 -14.02 -45.52 -38.05
CA ARG A 57 -13.30 -44.30 -38.43
C ARG A 57 -12.39 -44.50 -39.65
N GLY A 58 -12.40 -43.52 -40.55
CA GLY A 58 -11.53 -43.47 -41.75
C GLY A 58 -12.02 -44.33 -42.93
N THR A 59 -13.13 -45.04 -42.78
CA THR A 59 -13.70 -45.85 -43.87
C THR A 59 -14.55 -45.05 -44.83
N VAL A 60 -15.15 -43.93 -44.37
CA VAL A 60 -16.04 -43.07 -45.16
C VAL A 60 -15.45 -41.69 -45.31
N GLU A 61 -15.18 -41.29 -46.55
CA GLU A 61 -14.67 -39.96 -46.90
C GLU A 61 -15.71 -39.17 -47.70
N ILE A 62 -16.03 -37.96 -47.25
CA ILE A 62 -16.94 -37.04 -47.93
C ILE A 62 -16.13 -35.85 -48.43
N ARG A 63 -16.09 -35.69 -49.75
CA ARG A 63 -15.24 -34.71 -50.43
C ARG A 63 -15.97 -34.10 -51.63
N PRO A 64 -16.76 -33.02 -51.45
CA PRO A 64 -17.37 -32.31 -52.56
C PRO A 64 -16.30 -31.70 -53.48
N ARG A 65 -16.68 -31.34 -54.71
CA ARG A 65 -15.77 -30.66 -55.65
C ARG A 65 -15.62 -29.17 -55.33
N SER A 66 -16.68 -28.54 -54.85
CA SER A 66 -16.75 -27.14 -54.42
C SER A 66 -17.83 -26.99 -53.33
N GLY A 67 -17.83 -25.89 -52.61
CA GLY A 67 -18.76 -25.66 -51.50
C GLY A 67 -18.37 -26.40 -50.20
N SER A 68 -19.19 -26.20 -49.15
CA SER A 68 -19.01 -26.86 -47.86
C SER A 68 -19.33 -28.36 -47.93
N VAL A 69 -18.60 -29.17 -47.18
CA VAL A 69 -18.91 -30.60 -46.98
C VAL A 69 -20.23 -30.74 -46.23
N LEU A 70 -20.40 -29.93 -45.18
CA LEU A 70 -21.62 -29.88 -44.37
C LEU A 70 -22.13 -28.45 -44.27
N ALA A 71 -23.40 -28.26 -44.64
CA ALA A 71 -24.15 -27.04 -44.36
C ALA A 71 -25.42 -27.40 -43.56
N LEU A 72 -25.48 -26.98 -42.30
CA LEU A 72 -26.64 -27.29 -41.45
C LEU A 72 -27.79 -26.29 -41.70
N ARG A 73 -28.99 -26.83 -41.94
CA ARG A 73 -30.27 -26.08 -42.07
C ARG A 73 -31.36 -26.63 -41.14
N ALA A 74 -31.10 -27.72 -40.43
CA ALA A 74 -31.94 -28.31 -39.40
C ALA A 74 -31.55 -27.78 -38.01
N ASP A 75 -32.34 -28.11 -36.98
CA ASP A 75 -31.98 -27.71 -35.62
C ASP A 75 -30.84 -28.56 -35.02
N ALA A 76 -30.60 -29.78 -35.52
CA ALA A 76 -29.54 -30.65 -35.02
C ALA A 76 -29.08 -31.71 -36.04
N VAL A 77 -27.81 -32.08 -36.01
CA VAL A 77 -27.25 -33.28 -36.66
C VAL A 77 -26.22 -33.94 -35.75
N MET A 78 -26.13 -35.27 -35.77
CA MET A 78 -25.01 -36.02 -35.20
C MET A 78 -24.22 -36.74 -36.30
N LEU A 79 -22.91 -36.60 -36.29
CA LEU A 79 -21.98 -37.22 -37.24
C LEU A 79 -20.96 -38.03 -36.44
N SER A 80 -20.77 -39.30 -36.80
CA SER A 80 -19.86 -40.19 -36.08
C SER A 80 -18.90 -40.90 -37.03
N GLU A 81 -17.60 -40.81 -36.74
CA GLU A 81 -16.53 -41.58 -37.40
C GLU A 81 -16.35 -41.30 -38.91
N LEU A 82 -16.69 -40.09 -39.35
CA LEU A 82 -16.61 -39.67 -40.77
C LEU A 82 -15.37 -38.82 -41.04
N THR A 83 -14.83 -38.93 -42.25
CA THR A 83 -13.79 -38.02 -42.76
C THR A 83 -14.43 -36.97 -43.68
N LEU A 84 -14.39 -35.71 -43.29
CA LEU A 84 -14.93 -34.56 -44.03
C LEU A 84 -13.78 -33.75 -44.62
N ARG A 85 -13.64 -33.74 -45.96
CA ARG A 85 -12.58 -32.99 -46.65
C ARG A 85 -13.15 -31.87 -47.52
N GLY A 86 -12.95 -30.63 -47.09
CA GLY A 86 -13.22 -29.45 -47.92
C GLY A 86 -12.15 -29.25 -48.98
N SER A 87 -12.55 -28.80 -50.16
CA SER A 87 -11.65 -28.43 -51.27
C SER A 87 -11.83 -26.99 -51.75
N ASP A 88 -12.82 -26.28 -51.22
CA ASP A 88 -13.12 -24.90 -51.56
C ASP A 88 -12.28 -23.94 -50.71
N ALA A 89 -11.70 -22.92 -51.34
CA ALA A 89 -10.84 -21.94 -50.68
C ALA A 89 -11.62 -20.80 -50.00
N GLU A 90 -12.89 -20.61 -50.37
CA GLU A 90 -13.69 -19.47 -49.90
C GLU A 90 -14.66 -19.84 -48.79
N VAL A 91 -15.10 -21.10 -48.74
CA VAL A 91 -16.11 -21.56 -47.78
C VAL A 91 -15.61 -22.63 -46.82
N PRO A 92 -16.05 -22.61 -45.54
CA PRO A 92 -15.66 -23.62 -44.56
C PRO A 92 -16.09 -25.03 -44.97
N ALA A 93 -15.33 -26.05 -44.55
CA ALA A 93 -15.72 -27.46 -44.75
C ALA A 93 -17.01 -27.79 -43.97
N VAL A 94 -17.17 -27.23 -42.78
CA VAL A 94 -18.38 -27.35 -41.95
C VAL A 94 -18.91 -25.95 -41.64
N ASP A 95 -20.07 -25.60 -42.19
CA ASP A 95 -20.76 -24.31 -41.99
C ASP A 95 -22.06 -24.49 -41.19
N VAL A 96 -22.05 -24.07 -39.93
CA VAL A 96 -23.18 -24.16 -38.99
C VAL A 96 -23.60 -22.76 -38.57
N ARG A 97 -24.59 -22.21 -39.30
CA ARG A 97 -25.16 -20.87 -39.02
C ARG A 97 -26.40 -20.89 -38.12
N ARG A 98 -27.00 -22.07 -37.98
CA ARG A 98 -28.20 -22.35 -37.19
C ARG A 98 -28.23 -23.83 -36.80
N GLY A 99 -28.69 -24.10 -35.59
CA GLY A 99 -28.78 -25.46 -35.06
C GLY A 99 -27.43 -25.99 -34.56
N GLN A 100 -27.44 -27.19 -34.01
CA GLN A 100 -26.24 -27.80 -33.44
C GLN A 100 -25.71 -28.94 -34.32
N ALA A 101 -24.41 -28.94 -34.62
CA ALA A 101 -23.75 -30.10 -35.19
C ALA A 101 -22.89 -30.79 -34.13
N ALA A 102 -23.26 -32.01 -33.76
CA ALA A 102 -22.46 -32.88 -32.91
C ALA A 102 -21.58 -33.78 -33.77
N LEU A 103 -20.27 -33.75 -33.56
CA LEU A 103 -19.28 -34.54 -34.28
C LEU A 103 -18.49 -35.39 -33.28
N ASP A 104 -18.47 -36.70 -33.49
CA ASP A 104 -17.81 -37.67 -32.59
C ASP A 104 -16.85 -38.56 -33.38
N GLY A 105 -15.56 -38.54 -33.05
CA GLY A 105 -14.55 -39.36 -33.73
C GLY A 105 -14.31 -38.98 -35.21
N CYS A 106 -14.70 -37.78 -35.63
CA CYS A 106 -14.60 -37.33 -37.02
C CYS A 106 -13.22 -36.73 -37.35
N GLU A 107 -12.84 -36.79 -38.63
CA GLU A 107 -11.66 -36.12 -39.18
C GLU A 107 -12.09 -35.02 -40.13
N ILE A 108 -11.65 -33.79 -39.89
CA ILE A 108 -12.03 -32.61 -40.67
C ILE A 108 -10.77 -31.98 -41.27
N ALA A 109 -10.75 -31.85 -42.60
CA ALA A 109 -9.71 -31.14 -43.32
C ALA A 109 -10.32 -29.95 -44.08
N GLY A 110 -9.93 -28.74 -43.71
CA GLY A 110 -10.33 -27.49 -44.37
C GLY A 110 -9.33 -27.03 -45.43
N ALA A 111 -9.82 -26.20 -46.36
CA ALA A 111 -9.00 -25.54 -47.38
C ALA A 111 -9.23 -24.01 -47.45
N ALA A 112 -10.17 -23.49 -46.65
CA ALA A 112 -10.54 -22.07 -46.61
C ALA A 112 -9.94 -21.35 -45.39
N TRP A 113 -10.37 -20.12 -45.14
CA TRP A 113 -9.99 -19.32 -43.97
C TRP A 113 -10.33 -19.98 -42.62
N THR A 114 -11.30 -20.91 -42.57
CA THR A 114 -11.54 -21.82 -41.44
C THR A 114 -12.01 -23.20 -41.92
N ALA A 115 -11.69 -24.27 -41.18
CA ALA A 115 -12.27 -25.60 -41.46
C ALA A 115 -13.72 -25.69 -40.96
N MET A 116 -14.01 -25.10 -39.80
CA MET A 116 -15.33 -25.17 -39.16
C MET A 116 -15.78 -23.79 -38.69
N LEU A 117 -17.04 -23.45 -38.96
CA LEU A 117 -17.67 -22.20 -38.55
C LEU A 117 -18.94 -22.46 -37.73
N ALA A 118 -18.97 -21.94 -36.50
CA ALA A 118 -20.17 -21.74 -35.71
C ALA A 118 -20.56 -20.25 -35.72
N GLY A 119 -21.53 -19.90 -36.56
CA GLY A 119 -21.98 -18.51 -36.75
C GLY A 119 -23.46 -18.32 -36.45
N GLY A 120 -23.89 -17.07 -36.29
CA GLY A 120 -25.31 -16.75 -36.03
C GLY A 120 -25.83 -17.43 -34.76
N THR A 121 -26.78 -18.37 -34.92
CA THR A 121 -27.36 -19.17 -33.82
C THR A 121 -26.93 -20.64 -33.88
N GLY A 122 -25.89 -20.93 -34.66
CA GLY A 122 -25.31 -22.25 -34.79
C GLY A 122 -24.38 -22.59 -33.63
N SER A 123 -24.17 -23.89 -33.36
CA SER A 123 -23.14 -24.34 -32.43
C SER A 123 -22.53 -25.67 -32.86
N LEU A 124 -21.28 -25.90 -32.45
CA LEU A 124 -20.57 -27.15 -32.65
C LEU A 124 -20.44 -27.89 -31.31
N ALA A 125 -20.56 -29.21 -31.34
CA ALA A 125 -20.23 -30.08 -30.22
C ALA A 125 -19.25 -31.14 -30.71
N LEU A 126 -17.95 -30.87 -30.54
CA LEU A 126 -16.87 -31.72 -31.04
C LEU A 126 -16.36 -32.62 -29.92
N ARG A 127 -16.23 -33.91 -30.23
CA ARG A 127 -15.66 -34.92 -29.34
C ARG A 127 -14.73 -35.85 -30.11
N ASP A 128 -13.55 -36.10 -29.56
CA ASP A 128 -12.59 -37.09 -30.10
C ASP A 128 -12.25 -36.86 -31.60
N CYS A 129 -12.36 -35.59 -32.05
CA CYS A 129 -12.20 -35.18 -33.44
C CYS A 129 -10.77 -34.71 -33.74
N ARG A 130 -10.35 -34.86 -35.01
CA ARG A 130 -9.09 -34.29 -35.52
C ARG A 130 -9.39 -33.24 -36.59
N VAL A 131 -8.92 -32.01 -36.42
CA VAL A 131 -9.17 -30.89 -37.33
C VAL A 131 -7.86 -30.34 -37.87
N SER A 132 -7.78 -30.16 -39.18
CA SER A 132 -6.62 -29.56 -39.84
C SER A 132 -7.03 -28.54 -40.90
N ASN A 133 -6.22 -27.50 -41.07
CA ASN A 133 -6.46 -26.47 -42.09
C ASN A 133 -5.18 -25.67 -42.41
N SER A 134 -4.43 -26.11 -43.42
CA SER A 134 -3.16 -25.46 -43.77
C SER A 134 -3.28 -24.01 -44.25
N GLN A 135 -4.48 -23.55 -44.63
CA GLN A 135 -4.73 -22.20 -45.16
C GLN A 135 -5.32 -21.24 -44.12
N GLY A 136 -5.85 -21.76 -43.01
CA GLY A 136 -6.63 -20.94 -42.07
C GLY A 136 -6.76 -21.56 -40.69
N ALA A 137 -7.85 -21.20 -40.00
CA ALA A 137 -8.12 -21.64 -38.65
C ALA A 137 -8.76 -23.04 -38.62
N ALA A 138 -8.65 -23.77 -37.51
CA ALA A 138 -9.38 -25.02 -37.34
C ALA A 138 -10.86 -24.76 -37.04
N VAL A 139 -11.16 -23.98 -36.01
CA VAL A 139 -12.53 -23.65 -35.61
C VAL A 139 -12.67 -22.15 -35.37
N VAL A 140 -13.74 -21.57 -35.91
CA VAL A 140 -14.12 -20.18 -35.66
C VAL A 140 -15.54 -20.14 -35.08
N VAL A 141 -15.68 -19.46 -33.94
CA VAL A 141 -16.94 -19.29 -33.21
C VAL A 141 -17.25 -17.80 -33.13
N THR A 142 -18.34 -17.39 -33.76
CA THR A 142 -18.92 -16.04 -33.64
C THR A 142 -20.31 -16.06 -33.04
N SER A 143 -20.90 -17.24 -32.86
CA SER A 143 -22.22 -17.44 -32.28
C SER A 143 -22.24 -17.31 -30.76
N THR A 144 -23.28 -16.67 -30.23
CA THR A 144 -23.56 -16.63 -28.78
C THR A 144 -24.01 -17.97 -28.20
N THR A 145 -24.35 -18.94 -29.06
CA THR A 145 -24.67 -20.30 -28.61
C THR A 145 -23.37 -21.05 -28.30
N PRO A 146 -23.21 -21.64 -27.11
CA PRO A 146 -21.94 -22.22 -26.70
C PRO A 146 -21.51 -23.38 -27.61
N THR A 147 -20.30 -23.29 -28.14
CA THR A 147 -19.62 -24.39 -28.84
C THR A 147 -18.78 -25.19 -27.84
N THR A 148 -18.87 -26.52 -27.86
CA THR A 148 -18.02 -27.40 -27.03
C THR A 148 -16.98 -28.11 -27.90
N VAL A 149 -15.74 -28.13 -27.44
CA VAL A 149 -14.63 -28.84 -28.08
C VAL A 149 -13.95 -29.69 -27.01
N GLU A 150 -14.14 -31.00 -27.07
CA GLU A 150 -13.68 -31.92 -26.03
C GLU A 150 -12.77 -33.01 -26.63
N SER A 151 -11.62 -33.25 -26.00
CA SER A 151 -10.69 -34.34 -26.39
C SER A 151 -10.31 -34.31 -27.88
N CYS A 152 -10.22 -33.12 -28.46
CA CYS A 152 -9.93 -32.94 -29.89
C CYS A 152 -8.47 -32.58 -30.14
N THR A 153 -7.97 -32.92 -31.33
CA THR A 153 -6.66 -32.49 -31.82
C THR A 153 -6.82 -31.49 -32.96
N LEU A 154 -6.32 -30.26 -32.78
CA LEU A 154 -6.29 -29.20 -33.78
C LEU A 154 -4.83 -29.01 -34.23
N GLU A 155 -4.54 -29.26 -35.51
CA GLU A 155 -3.15 -29.34 -35.98
C GLU A 155 -2.95 -28.93 -37.44
N HIS A 156 -1.72 -28.57 -37.80
CA HIS A 156 -1.33 -28.15 -39.15
C HIS A 156 -2.17 -26.98 -39.67
N LEU A 157 -2.03 -25.83 -38.99
CA LEU A 157 -2.94 -24.69 -39.14
C LEU A 157 -2.25 -23.49 -39.79
N GLY A 158 -2.90 -22.92 -40.79
CA GLY A 158 -2.41 -21.74 -41.50
C GLY A 158 -2.55 -20.46 -40.69
N THR A 159 -3.49 -20.42 -39.74
CA THR A 159 -3.63 -19.34 -38.76
C THR A 159 -3.79 -19.92 -37.34
N SER A 160 -4.99 -19.90 -36.75
CA SER A 160 -5.19 -20.22 -35.33
C SER A 160 -5.89 -21.57 -35.10
N GLY A 161 -5.67 -22.18 -33.93
CA GLY A 161 -6.41 -23.39 -33.51
C GLY A 161 -7.89 -23.14 -33.34
N LEU A 162 -8.21 -22.27 -32.39
CA LEU A 162 -9.56 -21.82 -32.12
C LEU A 162 -9.62 -20.30 -32.12
N VAL A 163 -10.60 -19.73 -32.81
CA VAL A 163 -10.91 -18.31 -32.76
C VAL A 163 -12.31 -18.12 -32.19
N ILE A 164 -12.41 -17.40 -31.08
CA ILE A 164 -13.66 -16.94 -30.49
C ILE A 164 -13.72 -15.44 -30.71
N ALA A 165 -14.61 -14.99 -31.58
CA ALA A 165 -14.71 -13.60 -32.00
C ALA A 165 -16.13 -13.07 -31.79
N GLU A 166 -16.30 -11.76 -31.92
CA GLU A 166 -17.58 -11.08 -31.72
C GLU A 166 -18.15 -11.40 -30.33
N GLN A 167 -19.33 -12.02 -30.24
CA GLN A 167 -19.96 -12.47 -28.99
C GLN A 167 -19.90 -13.99 -28.83
N GLY A 168 -18.89 -14.63 -29.43
CA GLY A 168 -18.72 -16.07 -29.42
C GLY A 168 -18.60 -16.65 -28.01
N GLU A 169 -19.22 -17.81 -27.77
CA GLU A 169 -19.02 -18.60 -26.55
C GLU A 169 -18.45 -19.98 -26.87
N ALA A 170 -17.34 -20.37 -26.22
CA ALA A 170 -16.76 -21.70 -26.38
C ALA A 170 -16.29 -22.33 -25.06
N ARG A 171 -16.43 -23.65 -24.94
CA ARG A 171 -15.84 -24.46 -23.87
C ARG A 171 -14.88 -25.47 -24.49
N VAL A 172 -13.61 -25.38 -24.14
CA VAL A 172 -12.53 -26.23 -24.66
C VAL A 172 -12.00 -27.07 -23.52
N ARG A 173 -12.01 -28.39 -23.66
CA ARG A 173 -11.56 -29.29 -22.60
C ARG A 173 -10.73 -30.45 -23.14
N GLY A 174 -9.59 -30.75 -22.51
CA GLY A 174 -8.81 -31.94 -22.86
C GLY A 174 -8.24 -31.92 -24.27
N CYS A 175 -8.10 -30.74 -24.89
CA CYS A 175 -7.72 -30.62 -26.30
C CYS A 175 -6.22 -30.40 -26.48
N THR A 176 -5.70 -30.88 -27.61
CA THR A 176 -4.33 -30.60 -28.07
C THR A 176 -4.38 -29.65 -29.26
N VAL A 177 -3.71 -28.50 -29.16
CA VAL A 177 -3.55 -27.54 -30.25
C VAL A 177 -2.07 -27.42 -30.60
N ARG A 178 -1.68 -27.75 -31.84
CA ARG A 178 -0.27 -27.75 -32.25
C ARG A 178 -0.07 -27.27 -33.68
N ASP A 179 1.15 -26.87 -34.01
CA ASP A 179 1.59 -26.46 -35.35
C ASP A 179 0.72 -25.34 -35.96
N ALA A 180 0.51 -24.27 -35.18
CA ALA A 180 -0.29 -23.12 -35.60
C ALA A 180 0.61 -21.96 -36.04
N ARG A 181 0.48 -21.54 -37.32
CA ARG A 181 1.18 -20.34 -37.83
C ARG A 181 0.65 -19.01 -37.27
N GLY A 182 -0.42 -19.06 -36.49
CA GLY A 182 -1.03 -17.97 -35.75
C GLY A 182 -1.08 -18.29 -34.25
N ASN A 183 -2.23 -18.03 -33.63
CA ASN A 183 -2.42 -18.25 -32.18
C ASN A 183 -2.91 -19.68 -31.90
N GLY A 184 -2.63 -20.22 -30.72
CA GLY A 184 -3.26 -21.48 -30.32
C GLY A 184 -4.77 -21.29 -30.13
N ILE A 185 -5.13 -20.41 -29.20
CA ILE A 185 -6.50 -19.92 -28.98
C ILE A 185 -6.48 -18.39 -29.00
N LEU A 186 -7.35 -17.81 -29.82
CA LEU A 186 -7.58 -16.37 -29.90
C LEU A 186 -9.01 -16.07 -29.41
N ALA A 187 -9.14 -15.22 -28.39
CA ALA A 187 -10.40 -14.63 -27.99
C ALA A 187 -10.35 -13.11 -28.20
N ASN A 188 -11.32 -12.55 -28.90
CA ASN A 188 -11.43 -11.11 -29.16
C ASN A 188 -12.92 -10.70 -29.20
N GLY A 189 -13.20 -9.39 -29.23
CA GLY A 189 -14.55 -8.86 -29.11
C GLY A 189 -15.06 -9.00 -27.68
N GLU A 190 -16.26 -9.51 -27.52
CA GLU A 190 -16.90 -9.84 -26.23
C GLU A 190 -16.91 -11.36 -25.99
N ALA A 191 -15.93 -12.07 -26.56
CA ALA A 191 -15.81 -13.52 -26.45
C ALA A 191 -15.82 -14.00 -24.99
N ARG A 192 -16.52 -15.11 -24.75
CA ARG A 192 -16.62 -15.75 -23.42
C ARG A 192 -16.31 -17.24 -23.51
N GLY A 193 -15.87 -17.83 -22.41
CA GLY A 193 -15.65 -19.27 -22.41
C GLY A 193 -14.72 -19.80 -21.34
N SER A 194 -14.41 -21.09 -21.46
CA SER A 194 -13.37 -21.74 -20.68
C SER A 194 -12.44 -22.59 -21.54
N VAL A 195 -11.18 -22.68 -21.10
CA VAL A 195 -10.14 -23.56 -21.65
C VAL A 195 -9.58 -24.35 -20.48
N GLU A 196 -9.77 -25.66 -20.49
CA GLU A 196 -9.51 -26.53 -19.34
C GLU A 196 -8.72 -27.76 -19.78
N ASP A 197 -7.69 -28.15 -19.02
CA ASP A 197 -6.97 -29.41 -19.25
C ASP A 197 -6.40 -29.53 -20.67
N CYS A 198 -5.96 -28.42 -21.26
CA CYS A 198 -5.49 -28.38 -22.65
C CYS A 198 -3.95 -28.36 -22.76
N ASP A 199 -3.46 -28.81 -23.91
CA ASP A 199 -2.05 -28.78 -24.31
C ASP A 199 -1.92 -27.93 -25.59
N ILE A 200 -1.12 -26.87 -25.54
CA ILE A 200 -0.92 -25.94 -26.65
C ILE A 200 0.57 -25.80 -26.94
N SER A 201 0.99 -26.08 -28.17
CA SER A 201 2.41 -26.06 -28.54
C SER A 201 2.68 -25.61 -29.98
N SER A 202 3.95 -25.30 -30.27
CA SER A 202 4.43 -24.96 -31.62
C SER A 202 3.59 -23.88 -32.32
N THR A 203 3.40 -22.73 -31.65
CA THR A 203 2.66 -21.58 -32.21
C THR A 203 3.60 -20.43 -32.60
N ASP A 204 3.40 -19.83 -33.77
CA ASP A 204 4.21 -18.70 -34.28
C ASP A 204 3.80 -17.35 -33.66
N LYS A 205 2.57 -17.23 -33.16
CA LYS A 205 2.06 -16.10 -32.35
C LYS A 205 1.72 -16.58 -30.93
N PRO A 206 1.22 -15.72 -30.01
CA PRO A 206 0.87 -16.17 -28.66
C PRO A 206 -0.03 -17.40 -28.63
N SER A 207 0.30 -18.37 -27.78
CA SER A 207 -0.46 -19.60 -27.64
C SER A 207 -1.87 -19.32 -27.12
N LEU A 208 -1.99 -18.38 -26.20
CA LEU A 208 -3.26 -17.80 -25.76
C LEU A 208 -3.22 -16.28 -25.98
N ALA A 209 -4.09 -15.76 -26.84
CA ALA A 209 -4.26 -14.33 -27.08
C ALA A 209 -5.68 -13.92 -26.68
N LEU A 210 -5.81 -13.15 -25.60
CA LEU A 210 -7.10 -12.68 -25.09
C LEU A 210 -7.14 -11.14 -25.17
N GLU A 211 -7.93 -10.66 -26.11
CA GLU A 211 -7.95 -9.28 -26.59
C GLU A 211 -9.36 -8.68 -26.48
N GLY A 212 -9.49 -7.36 -26.72
CA GLY A 212 -10.78 -6.68 -26.75
C GLY A 212 -11.45 -6.63 -25.38
N ASN A 213 -12.69 -7.08 -25.26
CA ASN A 213 -13.45 -7.24 -24.02
C ASN A 213 -13.75 -8.72 -23.70
N SER A 214 -12.88 -9.63 -24.13
CA SER A 214 -13.01 -11.05 -23.87
C SER A 214 -12.86 -11.40 -22.38
N ALA A 215 -13.65 -12.37 -21.92
CA ALA A 215 -13.65 -12.85 -20.55
C ALA A 215 -13.61 -14.38 -20.54
N LEU A 216 -12.40 -14.93 -20.47
CA LEU A 216 -12.17 -16.37 -20.43
C LEU A 216 -11.62 -16.82 -19.08
N THR A 217 -11.96 -18.05 -18.71
CA THR A 217 -11.31 -18.79 -17.62
C THR A 217 -10.43 -19.87 -18.23
N VAL A 218 -9.13 -19.81 -17.96
CA VAL A 218 -8.16 -20.81 -18.40
C VAL A 218 -7.66 -21.56 -17.17
N SER A 219 -7.81 -22.88 -17.16
CA SER A 219 -7.34 -23.70 -16.04
C SER A 219 -6.60 -24.96 -16.46
N ARG A 220 -5.63 -25.40 -15.64
CA ARG A 220 -4.88 -26.66 -15.80
C ARG A 220 -4.33 -26.87 -17.22
N THR A 221 -3.91 -25.80 -17.88
CA THR A 221 -3.49 -25.80 -19.28
C THR A 221 -1.97 -25.68 -19.39
N VAL A 222 -1.37 -26.47 -20.28
CA VAL A 222 0.07 -26.46 -20.56
C VAL A 222 0.32 -25.78 -21.90
N VAL A 223 1.21 -24.80 -21.89
CA VAL A 223 1.72 -24.11 -23.07
C VAL A 223 3.21 -24.40 -23.19
N HIS A 224 3.66 -24.98 -24.31
CA HIS A 224 5.08 -25.30 -24.46
C HIS A 224 5.64 -25.17 -25.88
N ASP A 225 6.93 -24.85 -25.96
CA ASP A 225 7.67 -24.74 -27.24
C ASP A 225 7.02 -23.76 -28.23
N THR A 226 6.74 -22.53 -27.79
CA THR A 226 5.98 -21.53 -28.56
C THR A 226 6.74 -20.22 -28.72
N ALA A 227 6.30 -19.38 -29.67
CA ALA A 227 6.87 -18.04 -29.84
C ALA A 227 6.64 -17.16 -28.62
N HIS A 228 5.40 -17.11 -28.12
CA HIS A 228 4.99 -16.38 -26.93
C HIS A 228 3.95 -17.22 -26.17
N GLY A 229 3.95 -17.18 -24.84
CA GLY A 229 3.02 -17.98 -24.04
C GLY A 229 1.60 -17.41 -24.03
N VAL A 230 1.37 -16.39 -23.21
CA VAL A 230 0.06 -15.75 -23.02
C VAL A 230 0.17 -14.25 -23.25
N HIS A 231 -0.74 -13.71 -24.05
CA HIS A 231 -0.91 -12.28 -24.26
C HIS A 231 -2.32 -11.85 -23.85
N LEU A 232 -2.40 -10.94 -22.88
CA LEU A 232 -3.64 -10.37 -22.35
C LEU A 232 -3.65 -8.85 -22.61
N SER A 233 -4.58 -8.42 -23.43
CA SER A 233 -4.86 -7.00 -23.71
C SER A 233 -6.36 -6.71 -23.64
N SER A 234 -7.09 -7.52 -22.86
CA SER A 234 -8.53 -7.42 -22.72
C SER A 234 -8.98 -6.54 -21.55
N GLY A 235 -10.01 -5.72 -21.77
CA GLY A 235 -10.77 -5.04 -20.71
C GLY A 235 -11.73 -5.97 -19.94
N GLY A 236 -11.97 -7.20 -20.42
CA GLY A 236 -12.74 -8.20 -19.70
C GLY A 236 -11.90 -8.89 -18.62
N ARG A 237 -12.52 -9.19 -17.47
CA ARG A 237 -11.83 -9.85 -16.36
C ARG A 237 -11.56 -11.31 -16.69
N THR A 238 -10.30 -11.62 -16.99
CA THR A 238 -9.82 -12.96 -17.35
C THR A 238 -9.19 -13.65 -16.14
N THR A 239 -9.36 -14.96 -16.01
CA THR A 239 -8.71 -15.76 -14.95
C THR A 239 -7.83 -16.86 -15.54
N LEU A 240 -6.59 -16.97 -15.06
CA LEU A 240 -5.68 -18.08 -15.33
C LEU A 240 -5.39 -18.81 -14.01
N GLU A 241 -5.62 -20.11 -13.98
CA GLU A 241 -5.43 -20.92 -12.78
C GLU A 241 -4.67 -22.22 -13.12
N ASP A 242 -3.58 -22.51 -12.40
CA ASP A 242 -2.76 -23.71 -12.62
C ASP A 242 -2.24 -23.82 -14.08
N VAL A 243 -1.95 -22.70 -14.72
CA VAL A 243 -1.41 -22.64 -16.10
C VAL A 243 0.11 -22.76 -16.07
N ARG A 244 0.67 -23.64 -16.90
CA ARG A 244 2.12 -23.86 -17.03
C ARG A 244 2.60 -23.44 -18.41
N ILE A 245 3.57 -22.53 -18.46
CA ILE A 245 4.18 -22.02 -19.69
C ILE A 245 5.65 -22.40 -19.66
N THR A 246 6.14 -23.09 -20.70
CA THR A 246 7.54 -23.54 -20.74
C THR A 246 8.18 -23.46 -22.13
N GLY A 247 9.43 -23.01 -22.22
CA GLY A 247 10.15 -23.01 -23.51
C GLY A 247 9.69 -21.94 -24.50
N ALA A 248 9.13 -20.82 -24.04
CA ALA A 248 8.76 -19.71 -24.91
C ALA A 248 10.02 -19.02 -25.48
N SER A 249 10.08 -18.80 -26.80
CA SER A 249 11.21 -18.10 -27.42
C SER A 249 11.21 -16.58 -27.20
N GLY A 250 10.03 -16.00 -26.94
CA GLY A 250 9.84 -14.62 -26.52
C GLY A 250 9.40 -14.56 -25.06
N THR A 251 8.40 -13.72 -24.79
CA THR A 251 7.83 -13.54 -23.45
C THR A 251 6.89 -14.68 -23.04
N GLY A 252 6.96 -15.09 -21.77
CA GLY A 252 6.05 -16.07 -21.17
C GLY A 252 4.63 -15.53 -21.01
N VAL A 253 4.45 -14.46 -20.23
CA VAL A 253 3.15 -13.78 -20.02
C VAL A 253 3.30 -12.29 -20.29
N THR A 254 2.36 -11.69 -21.02
CA THR A 254 2.30 -10.25 -21.27
C THR A 254 0.93 -9.70 -20.91
N LEU A 255 0.89 -8.69 -20.03
CA LEU A 255 -0.28 -7.90 -19.69
C LEU A 255 -0.11 -6.49 -20.26
N ALA A 256 -1.05 -6.04 -21.08
CA ALA A 256 -1.00 -4.74 -21.76
C ALA A 256 -2.39 -4.07 -21.81
N ALA A 257 -2.43 -2.85 -22.37
CA ALA A 257 -3.67 -2.14 -22.70
C ALA A 257 -4.66 -1.93 -21.53
N GLY A 258 -4.18 -1.89 -20.28
CA GLY A 258 -5.05 -1.65 -19.12
C GLY A 258 -5.85 -2.86 -18.65
N THR A 259 -5.47 -4.08 -19.07
CA THR A 259 -6.10 -5.32 -18.62
C THR A 259 -6.02 -5.48 -17.09
N ASP A 260 -6.91 -6.29 -16.49
CA ASP A 260 -6.93 -6.57 -15.04
C ASP A 260 -7.28 -8.05 -14.76
N PRO A 261 -6.41 -9.00 -15.13
CA PRO A 261 -6.64 -10.42 -14.95
C PRO A 261 -6.26 -10.91 -13.54
N VAL A 262 -6.72 -12.11 -13.22
CA VAL A 262 -6.31 -12.87 -12.02
C VAL A 262 -5.49 -14.07 -12.46
N LEU A 263 -4.27 -14.21 -11.96
CA LEU A 263 -3.38 -15.32 -12.20
C LEU A 263 -3.11 -16.04 -10.87
N ARG A 264 -3.46 -17.33 -10.81
CA ARG A 264 -3.32 -18.18 -9.62
C ARG A 264 -2.49 -19.39 -9.92
N ARG A 265 -1.46 -19.66 -9.11
CA ARG A 265 -0.64 -20.87 -9.22
C ARG A 265 -0.07 -21.10 -10.62
N CYS A 266 0.20 -20.01 -11.32
CA CYS A 266 0.74 -20.05 -12.68
C CYS A 266 2.26 -20.17 -12.63
N ARG A 267 2.83 -20.98 -13.54
CA ARG A 267 4.29 -21.18 -13.63
C ARG A 267 4.79 -20.87 -15.03
N VAL A 268 5.73 -19.93 -15.12
CA VAL A 268 6.48 -19.60 -16.33
C VAL A 268 7.88 -20.16 -16.17
N SER A 269 8.37 -20.90 -17.16
CA SER A 269 9.69 -21.55 -17.07
C SER A 269 10.47 -21.54 -18.39
N ARG A 270 11.81 -21.48 -18.31
CA ARG A 270 12.72 -21.64 -19.47
C ARG A 270 12.40 -20.71 -20.64
N THR A 271 12.20 -19.42 -20.38
CA THR A 271 11.90 -18.42 -21.42
C THR A 271 13.19 -17.85 -22.01
N ARG A 272 13.30 -17.74 -23.34
CA ARG A 272 14.43 -17.04 -23.98
C ARG A 272 14.30 -15.52 -23.91
N GLY A 273 13.09 -14.99 -23.75
CA GLY A 273 12.84 -13.59 -23.43
C GLY A 273 12.49 -13.39 -21.96
N HIS A 274 11.64 -12.40 -21.71
CA HIS A 274 11.14 -12.09 -20.37
C HIS A 274 10.17 -13.17 -19.83
N GLY A 275 10.12 -13.34 -18.51
CA GLY A 275 9.15 -14.22 -17.87
C GLY A 275 7.74 -13.63 -17.95
N VAL A 276 7.52 -12.54 -17.23
CA VAL A 276 6.27 -11.79 -17.13
C VAL A 276 6.55 -10.32 -17.44
N VAL A 277 5.73 -9.73 -18.31
CA VAL A 277 5.76 -8.31 -18.64
C VAL A 277 4.40 -7.70 -18.35
N VAL A 278 4.37 -6.63 -17.55
CA VAL A 278 3.18 -5.83 -17.26
C VAL A 278 3.46 -4.40 -17.71
N THR A 279 2.69 -3.87 -18.66
CA THR A 279 2.96 -2.58 -19.31
C THR A 279 1.73 -1.70 -19.44
N ASP A 280 1.93 -0.47 -19.91
CA ASP A 280 0.91 0.54 -20.17
C ASP A 280 0.22 1.00 -18.88
N ARG A 281 -1.05 0.64 -18.70
CA ARG A 281 -1.83 0.84 -17.48
C ARG A 281 -2.39 -0.47 -16.95
N ALA A 282 -1.77 -1.58 -17.35
CA ALA A 282 -2.24 -2.90 -16.96
C ALA A 282 -2.18 -3.07 -15.45
N ARG A 283 -3.25 -3.64 -14.93
CA ARG A 283 -3.37 -4.16 -13.59
C ARG A 283 -3.34 -5.67 -13.70
N GLY A 284 -3.16 -6.34 -12.58
CA GLY A 284 -3.20 -7.80 -12.55
C GLY A 284 -2.96 -8.28 -11.15
N THR A 285 -3.72 -9.28 -10.74
CA THR A 285 -3.56 -9.94 -9.43
C THR A 285 -2.83 -11.25 -9.64
N PHE A 286 -1.66 -11.42 -9.04
CA PHE A 286 -0.88 -12.65 -9.06
C PHE A 286 -0.87 -13.27 -7.67
N GLU A 287 -1.30 -14.52 -7.55
CA GLU A 287 -1.35 -15.27 -6.31
C GLU A 287 -0.55 -16.57 -6.48
N ASP A 288 0.48 -16.75 -5.65
CA ASP A 288 1.32 -17.95 -5.56
C ASP A 288 1.87 -18.37 -6.94
N CYS A 289 2.52 -17.47 -7.66
CA CYS A 289 3.02 -17.72 -9.02
C CYS A 289 4.54 -17.96 -9.04
N TRP A 290 5.04 -18.58 -10.12
CA TRP A 290 6.46 -18.91 -10.29
C TRP A 290 7.01 -18.43 -11.63
N VAL A 291 8.21 -17.85 -11.61
CA VAL A 291 9.01 -17.58 -12.81
C VAL A 291 10.39 -18.20 -12.64
N ASP A 292 10.78 -19.08 -13.54
CA ASP A 292 11.98 -19.91 -13.41
C ASP A 292 12.79 -19.97 -14.72
N GLY A 293 14.09 -19.71 -14.68
CA GLY A 293 14.93 -19.88 -15.87
C GLY A 293 14.66 -18.87 -16.99
N ALA A 294 14.35 -17.61 -16.66
CA ALA A 294 14.17 -16.54 -17.65
C ALA A 294 15.53 -16.00 -18.12
N GLN A 295 15.74 -15.93 -19.45
CA GLN A 295 16.97 -15.39 -20.03
C GLN A 295 16.97 -13.86 -20.15
N GLY A 296 15.80 -13.22 -20.22
CA GLY A 296 15.67 -11.79 -19.97
C GLY A 296 15.19 -11.52 -18.53
N VAL A 297 14.69 -10.31 -18.27
CA VAL A 297 14.05 -9.98 -16.98
C VAL A 297 12.90 -10.93 -16.64
N ALA A 298 12.87 -11.49 -15.42
CA ALA A 298 11.81 -12.41 -15.00
C ALA A 298 10.47 -11.71 -14.78
N LEU A 299 10.44 -10.58 -14.07
CA LEU A 299 9.27 -9.72 -13.95
C LEU A 299 9.65 -8.29 -14.36
N ARG A 300 9.09 -7.81 -15.47
CA ARG A 300 9.23 -6.42 -15.91
C ARG A 300 7.90 -5.68 -15.77
N VAL A 301 7.88 -4.60 -14.99
CA VAL A 301 6.73 -3.70 -14.85
C VAL A 301 7.13 -2.32 -15.40
N ALA A 302 6.40 -1.83 -16.40
CA ALA A 302 6.69 -0.59 -17.11
C ALA A 302 5.42 0.24 -17.37
N GLY A 303 5.61 1.49 -17.78
CA GLY A 303 4.55 2.51 -17.83
C GLY A 303 3.86 2.72 -16.48
N ALA A 304 2.65 3.26 -16.51
CA ALA A 304 1.80 3.46 -15.33
C ALA A 304 1.08 2.16 -14.89
N ALA A 305 1.75 1.01 -15.01
CA ALA A 305 1.22 -0.29 -14.58
C ALA A 305 1.29 -0.44 -13.05
N SER A 306 0.28 -1.10 -12.48
CA SER A 306 0.14 -1.30 -11.04
C SER A 306 -0.38 -2.69 -10.68
N PRO A 307 0.40 -3.75 -10.95
CA PRO A 307 0.03 -5.11 -10.58
C PRO A 307 0.19 -5.33 -9.06
N ALA A 308 -0.63 -6.22 -8.51
CA ALA A 308 -0.52 -6.72 -7.15
C ALA A 308 -0.09 -8.18 -7.18
N LEU A 309 1.06 -8.49 -6.56
CA LEU A 309 1.66 -9.81 -6.57
C LEU A 309 1.88 -10.29 -5.13
N THR A 310 1.28 -11.42 -4.79
CA THR A 310 1.43 -12.06 -3.48
C THR A 310 1.98 -13.47 -3.66
N GLY A 311 3.11 -13.77 -3.02
CA GLY A 311 3.73 -15.11 -3.10
C GLY A 311 4.34 -15.42 -4.46
N LEU A 312 4.92 -14.43 -5.14
CA LEU A 312 5.68 -14.67 -6.36
C LEU A 312 7.06 -15.26 -6.00
N THR A 313 7.45 -16.35 -6.64
CA THR A 313 8.79 -16.91 -6.54
C THR A 313 9.52 -16.78 -7.88
N VAL A 314 10.72 -16.20 -7.86
CA VAL A 314 11.58 -15.98 -9.04
C VAL A 314 12.92 -16.69 -8.83
N ARG A 315 13.33 -17.52 -9.81
CA ARG A 315 14.56 -18.33 -9.72
C ARG A 315 15.29 -18.40 -11.06
N ASP A 316 16.59 -18.69 -11.00
CA ASP A 316 17.45 -19.02 -12.14
C ASP A 316 17.40 -18.00 -13.30
N CYS A 317 17.34 -16.70 -12.95
CA CYS A 317 17.27 -15.62 -13.94
C CYS A 317 18.67 -15.21 -14.43
N ALA A 318 18.82 -14.99 -15.74
CA ALA A 318 20.10 -14.60 -16.33
C ALA A 318 20.42 -13.10 -16.18
N GLU A 319 19.39 -12.25 -16.09
CA GLU A 319 19.51 -10.80 -15.93
C GLU A 319 18.92 -10.36 -14.57
N THR A 320 18.32 -9.17 -14.52
CA THR A 320 17.57 -8.66 -13.37
C THR A 320 16.34 -9.53 -13.09
N ALA A 321 16.11 -9.91 -11.84
CA ALA A 321 14.95 -10.74 -11.51
C ALA A 321 13.64 -9.92 -11.58
N VAL A 322 13.61 -8.75 -10.95
CA VAL A 322 12.47 -7.82 -11.00
C VAL A 322 12.93 -6.43 -11.43
N LEU A 323 12.36 -5.92 -12.53
CA LEU A 323 12.61 -4.56 -13.02
C LEU A 323 11.31 -3.75 -12.99
N LEU A 324 11.33 -2.61 -12.32
CA LEU A 324 10.27 -1.61 -12.35
C LEU A 324 10.78 -0.30 -12.96
N GLU A 325 10.05 0.22 -13.94
CA GLU A 325 10.42 1.43 -14.66
C GLU A 325 9.22 2.27 -15.12
N GLU A 326 9.47 3.51 -15.54
CA GLU A 326 8.47 4.40 -16.19
C GLU A 326 7.23 4.68 -15.32
N ASP A 327 7.43 5.10 -14.07
CA ASP A 327 6.36 5.39 -13.08
C ASP A 327 5.53 4.17 -12.63
N ALA A 328 6.03 2.96 -12.86
CA ALA A 328 5.39 1.73 -12.40
C ALA A 328 5.20 1.70 -10.87
N ALA A 329 4.00 1.27 -10.43
CA ALA A 329 3.61 1.24 -9.01
C ALA A 329 3.08 -0.15 -8.62
N ALA A 330 3.97 -1.15 -8.58
CA ALA A 330 3.61 -2.51 -8.20
C ALA A 330 3.55 -2.71 -6.68
N GLU A 331 2.62 -3.55 -6.23
CA GLU A 331 2.58 -4.08 -4.86
C GLU A 331 3.15 -5.50 -4.85
N LEU A 332 4.26 -5.70 -4.15
CA LEU A 332 4.99 -6.97 -4.06
C LEU A 332 4.98 -7.44 -2.60
N ASP A 333 4.22 -8.49 -2.30
CA ASP A 333 4.12 -9.06 -0.95
C ASP A 333 4.56 -10.53 -0.93
N ARG A 334 5.41 -10.91 0.03
CA ARG A 334 5.98 -12.26 0.13
C ARG A 334 6.67 -12.72 -1.17
N LEU A 335 7.40 -11.81 -1.81
CA LEU A 335 8.23 -12.09 -2.98
C LEU A 335 9.47 -12.89 -2.55
N GLU A 336 9.74 -14.03 -3.18
CA GLU A 336 10.99 -14.77 -3.03
C GLU A 336 11.81 -14.66 -4.32
N VAL A 337 13.02 -14.12 -4.25
CA VAL A 337 13.96 -14.09 -5.38
C VAL A 337 15.19 -14.90 -5.01
N ILE A 338 15.58 -15.85 -5.86
CA ILE A 338 16.82 -16.62 -5.73
C ILE A 338 17.70 -16.33 -6.95
N GLY A 339 18.80 -15.59 -6.75
CA GLY A 339 19.68 -15.09 -7.81
C GLY A 339 19.28 -13.72 -8.39
N GLY A 340 19.77 -13.44 -9.60
CA GLY A 340 19.51 -12.19 -10.33
C GLY A 340 20.58 -11.11 -10.12
N ALA A 341 20.81 -10.29 -11.17
CA ALA A 341 21.78 -9.19 -11.16
C ALA A 341 21.18 -7.90 -11.76
N PRO A 342 20.80 -6.91 -10.93
CA PRO A 342 20.47 -7.05 -9.51
C PRO A 342 19.22 -7.92 -9.28
N ALA A 343 18.91 -8.27 -8.04
CA ALA A 343 17.63 -8.95 -7.75
C ALA A 343 16.44 -8.04 -8.05
N ILE A 344 16.45 -6.79 -7.57
CA ILE A 344 15.40 -5.80 -7.86
C ILE A 344 16.03 -4.51 -8.36
N ALA A 345 15.57 -4.02 -9.51
CA ALA A 345 15.94 -2.72 -10.06
C ALA A 345 14.73 -1.78 -10.16
N LEU A 346 14.86 -0.59 -9.59
CA LEU A 346 13.90 0.51 -9.64
C LEU A 346 14.51 1.65 -10.46
N ARG A 347 13.81 2.13 -11.49
CA ARG A 347 14.28 3.29 -12.26
C ARG A 347 13.18 4.15 -12.84
N ALA A 348 13.53 5.36 -13.28
CA ALA A 348 12.66 6.23 -14.06
C ALA A 348 11.29 6.45 -13.39
N GLY A 349 11.29 6.98 -12.16
CA GLY A 349 10.08 7.34 -11.43
C GLY A 349 9.28 6.17 -10.83
N ALA A 350 9.71 4.92 -11.02
CA ALA A 350 9.06 3.75 -10.42
C ALA A 350 8.87 3.93 -8.91
N ASN A 351 7.74 3.51 -8.36
CA ASN A 351 7.36 3.70 -6.96
C ASN A 351 6.61 2.48 -6.39
N PRO A 352 7.27 1.34 -6.17
CA PRO A 352 6.62 0.16 -5.63
C PRO A 352 6.52 0.14 -4.10
N LEU A 353 5.61 -0.72 -3.63
CA LEU A 353 5.54 -1.18 -2.25
C LEU A 353 6.01 -2.64 -2.16
N LEU A 354 7.12 -2.88 -1.48
CA LEU A 354 7.67 -4.20 -1.20
C LEU A 354 7.43 -4.54 0.26
N ARG A 355 6.82 -5.69 0.53
CA ARG A 355 6.57 -6.18 1.89
C ARG A 355 6.99 -7.63 2.03
N ARG A 356 7.71 -7.95 3.10
CA ARG A 356 8.05 -9.34 3.47
C ARG A 356 8.74 -10.09 2.32
N ALA A 357 9.53 -9.38 1.52
CA ALA A 357 10.27 -9.97 0.41
C ALA A 357 11.56 -10.60 0.93
N ARG A 358 11.98 -11.70 0.32
CA ARG A 358 13.23 -12.39 0.63
C ARG A 358 14.06 -12.55 -0.64
N LEU A 359 15.19 -11.86 -0.69
CA LEU A 359 16.13 -11.90 -1.81
C LEU A 359 17.34 -12.72 -1.36
N VAL A 360 17.65 -13.81 -2.06
CA VAL A 360 18.63 -14.80 -1.65
C VAL A 360 19.68 -14.95 -2.74
N GLU A 361 20.94 -14.82 -2.34
CA GLU A 361 22.11 -15.01 -3.20
C GLU A 361 22.03 -14.25 -4.54
N PRO A 362 21.64 -12.96 -4.59
CA PRO A 362 21.69 -12.22 -5.84
C PRO A 362 23.14 -12.14 -6.34
N SER A 363 23.33 -12.35 -7.64
CA SER A 363 24.66 -12.36 -8.27
C SER A 363 25.24 -10.96 -8.49
N GLY A 364 24.46 -9.92 -8.20
CA GLY A 364 24.91 -8.53 -8.08
C GLY A 364 24.32 -7.88 -6.82
N ASP A 365 23.87 -6.64 -6.94
CA ASP A 365 23.20 -5.94 -5.84
C ASP A 365 21.83 -6.56 -5.53
N GLY A 366 21.39 -6.49 -4.27
CA GLY A 366 20.06 -6.93 -3.86
C GLY A 366 18.97 -6.02 -4.43
N ILE A 367 18.96 -4.75 -4.02
CA ILE A 367 18.03 -3.73 -4.51
C ILE A 367 18.81 -2.54 -5.04
N THR A 368 18.51 -2.09 -6.26
CA THR A 368 19.08 -0.86 -6.83
C THR A 368 17.97 0.14 -7.16
N ALA A 369 18.15 1.41 -6.81
CA ALA A 369 17.27 2.51 -7.20
C ALA A 369 18.06 3.63 -7.88
N ALA A 370 17.63 4.03 -9.09
CA ALA A 370 18.29 5.07 -9.88
C ALA A 370 17.28 5.91 -10.69
N LYS A 371 17.69 7.08 -11.19
CA LYS A 371 16.86 7.93 -12.09
C LYS A 371 15.50 8.28 -11.46
N ASP A 372 15.54 8.99 -10.34
CA ASP A 372 14.38 9.51 -9.62
C ASP A 372 13.39 8.41 -9.16
N ALA A 373 13.89 7.19 -8.95
CA ALA A 373 13.07 6.11 -8.44
C ALA A 373 12.66 6.36 -6.99
N ARG A 374 11.46 5.90 -6.63
CA ARG A 374 10.92 5.93 -5.28
C ARG A 374 10.60 4.51 -4.83
N GLY A 375 10.35 4.33 -3.55
CA GLY A 375 9.83 3.04 -3.09
C GLY A 375 9.80 2.90 -1.59
N ARG A 376 8.93 1.99 -1.15
CA ARG A 376 8.77 1.62 0.24
C ARG A 376 9.05 0.13 0.38
N ILE A 377 10.05 -0.20 1.18
CA ILE A 377 10.52 -1.56 1.42
C ILE A 377 10.36 -1.86 2.90
N GLU A 378 9.42 -2.73 3.23
CA GLU A 378 9.04 -3.06 4.60
C GLU A 378 9.26 -4.55 4.89
N ASP A 379 9.89 -4.86 6.03
CA ASP A 379 10.13 -6.24 6.51
C ASP A 379 10.83 -7.16 5.49
N CYS A 380 11.74 -6.61 4.68
CA CYS A 380 12.41 -7.37 3.62
C CYS A 380 13.80 -7.86 4.07
N GLU A 381 14.14 -9.10 3.68
CA GLU A 381 15.44 -9.72 3.95
C GLU A 381 16.24 -9.85 2.66
N ILE A 382 17.49 -9.37 2.68
CA ILE A 382 18.44 -9.49 1.58
C ILE A 382 19.62 -10.31 2.10
N VAL A 383 19.77 -11.53 1.59
CA VAL A 383 20.69 -12.53 2.13
C VAL A 383 21.73 -12.87 1.09
N GLN A 384 23.00 -12.74 1.47
CA GLN A 384 24.18 -13.10 0.69
C GLN A 384 24.28 -12.42 -0.70
N PRO A 385 24.06 -11.10 -0.83
CA PRO A 385 24.28 -10.43 -2.11
C PRO A 385 25.77 -10.44 -2.49
N ALA A 386 26.06 -10.78 -3.75
CA ALA A 386 27.42 -10.73 -4.30
C ALA A 386 27.90 -9.28 -4.54
N GLY A 387 26.99 -8.32 -4.61
CA GLY A 387 27.26 -6.88 -4.57
C GLY A 387 26.85 -6.26 -3.24
N SER A 388 26.25 -5.06 -3.31
CA SER A 388 25.67 -4.39 -2.15
C SER A 388 24.27 -4.92 -1.82
N GLY A 389 23.86 -4.83 -0.57
CA GLY A 389 22.48 -5.16 -0.19
C GLY A 389 21.47 -4.23 -0.85
N VAL A 390 21.64 -2.93 -0.62
CA VAL A 390 20.82 -1.87 -1.23
C VAL A 390 21.73 -0.77 -1.77
N ARG A 391 21.50 -0.32 -3.01
CA ARG A 391 22.20 0.80 -3.66
C ARG A 391 21.21 1.84 -4.16
N VAL A 392 21.39 3.11 -3.81
CA VAL A 392 20.50 4.21 -4.17
C VAL A 392 21.28 5.38 -4.77
N ALA A 393 20.88 5.84 -5.96
CA ALA A 393 21.57 6.88 -6.70
C ALA A 393 20.62 7.76 -7.53
N GLY A 394 21.13 8.86 -8.08
CA GLY A 394 20.51 9.62 -9.18
C GLY A 394 19.13 10.17 -8.85
N GLY A 395 19.02 10.91 -7.74
CA GLY A 395 17.78 11.56 -7.30
C GLY A 395 16.75 10.62 -6.66
N SER A 396 17.11 9.35 -6.45
CA SER A 396 16.16 8.33 -5.97
C SER A 396 15.93 8.42 -4.47
N THR A 397 14.70 8.15 -4.02
CA THR A 397 14.30 8.20 -2.61
C THR A 397 13.71 6.88 -2.14
N LEU A 398 14.33 6.20 -1.18
CA LEU A 398 13.79 4.96 -0.61
C LEU A 398 13.44 5.10 0.88
N TYR A 399 12.34 4.46 1.26
CA TYR A 399 12.00 4.22 2.66
C TYR A 399 12.18 2.74 2.99
N LEU A 400 13.10 2.44 3.91
CA LEU A 400 13.40 1.10 4.40
C LEU A 400 12.91 0.98 5.85
N ALA A 401 12.04 0.03 6.15
CA ALA A 401 11.56 -0.18 7.51
C ALA A 401 11.45 -1.66 7.88
N GLY A 402 12.10 -2.06 8.97
CA GLY A 402 12.16 -3.47 9.34
C GLY A 402 12.99 -4.31 8.37
N GLY A 403 13.28 -5.56 8.75
CA GLY A 403 14.11 -6.46 7.95
C GLY A 403 15.61 -6.15 8.02
N GLY A 404 16.35 -6.51 6.97
CA GLY A 404 17.80 -6.30 6.95
C GLY A 404 18.56 -6.91 5.77
N VAL A 405 19.85 -6.57 5.72
CA VAL A 405 20.85 -7.16 4.83
C VAL A 405 21.76 -8.08 5.65
N PHE A 406 22.00 -9.28 5.15
CA PHE A 406 22.80 -10.30 5.81
C PHE A 406 23.86 -10.83 4.84
N ASP A 407 25.12 -10.91 5.29
CA ASP A 407 26.23 -11.52 4.56
C ASP A 407 26.53 -10.87 3.19
N ALA A 408 26.49 -9.53 3.11
CA ALA A 408 26.81 -8.83 1.87
C ALA A 408 28.29 -8.96 1.51
N ALA A 409 28.61 -9.28 0.25
CA ALA A 409 29.99 -9.40 -0.21
C ALA A 409 30.69 -8.03 -0.34
N ASP A 410 29.94 -6.98 -0.66
CA ASP A 410 30.39 -5.58 -0.61
C ASP A 410 29.81 -4.91 0.65
N SER A 411 29.01 -3.85 0.47
CA SER A 411 28.44 -3.06 1.55
C SER A 411 26.96 -3.34 1.76
N GLY A 412 26.46 -3.16 2.99
CA GLY A 412 25.05 -3.42 3.30
C GLY A 412 24.11 -2.43 2.61
N LEU A 413 24.37 -1.14 2.81
CA LEU A 413 23.60 -0.04 2.22
C LEU A 413 24.57 0.99 1.62
N VAL A 414 24.34 1.38 0.38
CA VAL A 414 25.16 2.37 -0.35
C VAL A 414 24.26 3.49 -0.90
N LEU A 415 24.55 4.72 -0.54
CA LEU A 415 23.93 5.92 -1.09
C LEU A 415 24.97 6.68 -1.91
N GLU A 416 24.68 6.86 -3.19
CA GLU A 416 25.50 7.63 -4.13
C GLU A 416 24.91 9.03 -4.36
N ASP A 417 25.49 9.78 -5.30
CA ASP A 417 25.08 11.15 -5.63
C ASP A 417 23.56 11.28 -5.86
N GLY A 418 22.93 12.16 -5.10
CA GLY A 418 21.50 12.42 -5.11
C GLY A 418 20.62 11.30 -4.53
N GLY A 419 21.19 10.27 -3.92
CA GLY A 419 20.44 9.22 -3.24
C GLY A 419 19.95 9.68 -1.86
N ASN A 420 18.65 9.59 -1.60
CA ASN A 420 18.05 9.89 -0.30
C ASN A 420 17.42 8.61 0.29
N VAL A 421 17.82 8.21 1.49
CA VAL A 421 17.26 7.04 2.17
C VAL A 421 16.84 7.39 3.58
N THR A 422 15.60 7.05 3.90
CA THR A 422 15.13 6.96 5.29
C THR A 422 15.08 5.49 5.69
N VAL A 423 15.81 5.13 6.75
CA VAL A 423 15.89 3.77 7.27
C VAL A 423 15.46 3.71 8.74
N ARG A 424 14.62 2.73 9.08
CA ARG A 424 14.09 2.55 10.43
C ARG A 424 14.08 1.06 10.81
N ASP A 425 14.51 0.74 12.02
CA ASP A 425 14.43 -0.64 12.56
C ASP A 425 15.08 -1.69 11.63
N PHE A 426 16.17 -1.30 10.96
CA PHE A 426 16.83 -2.10 9.92
C PHE A 426 18.16 -2.66 10.42
N ARG A 427 18.52 -3.87 9.96
CA ARG A 427 19.76 -4.53 10.36
C ARG A 427 20.69 -4.75 9.18
N VAL A 428 21.97 -4.45 9.37
CA VAL A 428 23.04 -4.86 8.47
C VAL A 428 23.95 -5.79 9.25
N GLU A 429 23.98 -7.06 8.89
CA GLU A 429 24.81 -8.07 9.54
C GLU A 429 25.80 -8.65 8.54
N ARG A 430 27.09 -8.65 8.90
CA ARG A 430 28.18 -9.24 8.10
C ARG A 430 28.31 -8.62 6.71
N SER A 431 29.17 -7.62 6.58
CA SER A 431 29.51 -6.97 5.29
C SER A 431 30.98 -7.19 4.94
N GLY A 432 31.28 -7.52 3.68
CA GLY A 432 32.61 -7.75 3.15
C GLY A 432 33.42 -6.47 2.91
N ALA A 433 32.75 -5.32 2.82
CA ALA A 433 33.33 -3.98 2.88
C ALA A 433 32.77 -3.22 4.09
N ASP A 434 32.18 -2.04 3.89
CA ASP A 434 31.60 -1.22 4.94
C ASP A 434 30.13 -1.63 5.23
N GLY A 435 29.61 -1.34 6.42
CA GLY A 435 28.21 -1.63 6.72
C GLY A 435 27.25 -0.73 5.94
N ILE A 436 27.35 0.58 6.17
CA ILE A 436 26.59 1.62 5.46
C ILE A 436 27.57 2.64 4.88
N VAL A 437 27.42 2.99 3.61
CA VAL A 437 28.23 3.99 2.92
C VAL A 437 27.32 5.09 2.39
N VAL A 438 27.66 6.35 2.70
CA VAL A 438 27.03 7.54 2.11
C VAL A 438 28.12 8.34 1.40
N ASP A 439 28.03 8.38 0.08
CA ASP A 439 28.94 9.12 -0.79
C ASP A 439 28.55 10.61 -0.89
N ALA A 440 29.38 11.37 -1.60
CA ALA A 440 29.15 12.79 -1.85
C ALA A 440 27.76 13.01 -2.49
N GLY A 441 26.95 13.89 -1.89
CA GLY A 441 25.60 14.18 -2.37
C GLY A 441 24.53 13.19 -1.92
N GLY A 442 24.89 12.13 -1.18
CA GLY A 442 23.95 11.21 -0.54
C GLY A 442 23.41 11.76 0.78
N GLU A 443 22.15 11.42 1.08
CA GLU A 443 21.44 11.83 2.29
C GLU A 443 20.83 10.63 3.02
N LEU A 444 21.26 10.40 4.26
CA LEU A 444 20.79 9.30 5.10
C LEU A 444 20.06 9.80 6.34
N THR A 445 18.83 9.33 6.56
CA THR A 445 18.15 9.44 7.86
C THR A 445 17.96 8.04 8.43
N ALA A 446 18.70 7.69 9.50
CA ALA A 446 18.64 6.38 10.13
C ALA A 446 18.11 6.45 11.57
N ASN A 447 17.14 5.60 11.89
CA ASN A 447 16.54 5.49 13.21
C ASN A 447 16.56 4.02 13.68
N ARG A 448 17.13 3.75 14.86
CA ARG A 448 17.22 2.38 15.43
C ARG A 448 17.76 1.35 14.43
N THR A 449 18.79 1.73 13.69
CA THR A 449 19.44 0.88 12.70
C THR A 449 20.71 0.29 13.30
N SER A 450 20.92 -1.01 13.15
CA SER A 450 22.12 -1.66 13.67
C SER A 450 22.98 -2.23 12.55
N VAL A 451 24.30 -2.03 12.70
CA VAL A 451 25.33 -2.58 11.84
C VAL A 451 26.22 -3.46 12.70
N HIS A 452 26.26 -4.74 12.38
CA HIS A 452 27.08 -5.73 13.08
C HIS A 452 28.06 -6.39 12.11
N THR A 453 29.34 -6.36 12.47
CA THR A 453 30.41 -7.14 11.83
C THR A 453 30.69 -6.76 10.37
N SER A 454 31.20 -5.55 10.11
CA SER A 454 31.76 -5.16 8.80
C SER A 454 33.27 -5.44 8.72
N GLN A 455 33.81 -5.81 7.55
CA GLN A 455 35.28 -5.85 7.36
C GLN A 455 35.91 -4.44 7.36
N GLY A 456 35.18 -3.47 6.83
CA GLY A 456 35.50 -2.04 6.86
C GLY A 456 34.88 -1.34 8.07
N HIS A 457 34.42 -0.11 7.84
CA HIS A 457 33.72 0.72 8.80
C HIS A 457 32.27 0.25 9.00
N GLY A 458 31.72 0.48 10.19
CA GLY A 458 30.29 0.25 10.43
C GLY A 458 29.43 1.20 9.58
N VAL A 459 29.68 2.50 9.71
CA VAL A 459 29.07 3.55 8.90
C VAL A 459 30.17 4.47 8.38
N LEU A 460 30.25 4.66 7.06
CA LEU A 460 31.18 5.55 6.37
C LEU A 460 30.42 6.70 5.70
N LEU A 461 30.69 7.93 6.16
CA LEU A 461 30.13 9.16 5.60
C LEU A 461 31.24 9.93 4.87
N ARG A 462 31.29 9.84 3.54
CA ARG A 462 32.32 10.49 2.71
C ARG A 462 32.11 11.99 2.61
N ASP A 463 33.09 12.71 2.05
CA ASP A 463 32.99 14.15 1.89
C ASP A 463 31.75 14.59 1.10
N GLY A 464 30.98 15.53 1.63
CA GLY A 464 29.71 16.00 1.06
C GLY A 464 28.47 15.16 1.41
N ALA A 465 28.60 14.08 2.19
CA ALA A 465 27.46 13.29 2.68
C ALA A 465 26.70 14.03 3.80
N ILE A 466 25.37 13.92 3.80
CA ILE A 466 24.49 14.42 4.88
C ILE A 466 23.91 13.22 5.61
N ALA A 467 23.92 13.23 6.94
CA ALA A 467 23.36 12.13 7.72
C ALA A 467 22.74 12.56 9.05
N SER A 468 21.62 11.93 9.41
CA SER A 468 21.00 12.01 10.72
C SER A 468 20.82 10.60 11.27
N LEU A 469 21.55 10.27 12.33
CA LEU A 469 21.60 8.93 12.93
C LEU A 469 21.06 9.01 14.36
N SER A 470 19.96 8.31 14.64
CA SER A 470 19.32 8.30 15.96
C SER A 470 19.14 6.88 16.48
N GLY A 471 19.66 6.58 17.67
CA GLY A 471 19.54 5.24 18.28
C GLY A 471 20.24 4.15 17.47
N CYS A 472 21.25 4.48 16.67
CA CYS A 472 21.92 3.54 15.78
C CYS A 472 23.09 2.82 16.48
N GLU A 473 23.35 1.58 16.10
CA GLU A 473 24.45 0.77 16.64
C GLU A 473 25.45 0.41 15.54
N ALA A 474 26.75 0.58 15.80
CA ALA A 474 27.84 0.09 14.97
C ALA A 474 28.77 -0.77 15.82
N ALA A 475 28.73 -2.08 15.61
CA ALA A 475 29.42 -3.04 16.46
C ALA A 475 30.25 -4.08 15.70
N GLY A 476 31.42 -4.43 16.22
CA GLY A 476 32.23 -5.54 15.71
C GLY A 476 32.88 -5.28 14.34
N GLY A 477 33.05 -4.02 13.93
CA GLY A 477 33.66 -3.66 12.65
C GLY A 477 35.19 -3.81 12.64
N GLY A 478 35.77 -4.17 11.49
CA GLY A 478 37.21 -4.28 11.27
C GLY A 478 37.94 -2.94 11.16
N GLN A 479 37.20 -1.83 11.07
CA GLN A 479 37.74 -0.47 11.19
C GLN A 479 36.93 0.34 12.21
N ASP A 480 36.68 1.62 11.93
CA ASP A 480 35.95 2.51 12.82
C ASP A 480 34.44 2.19 12.82
N GLY A 481 33.76 2.34 13.96
CA GLY A 481 32.31 2.17 14.06
C GLY A 481 31.57 3.19 13.20
N PHE A 482 31.77 4.47 13.47
CA PHE A 482 31.30 5.60 12.68
C PHE A 482 32.49 6.39 12.14
N ARG A 483 32.63 6.45 10.82
CA ARG A 483 33.67 7.20 10.12
C ARG A 483 33.06 8.41 9.42
N VAL A 484 33.50 9.61 9.83
CA VAL A 484 33.00 10.89 9.32
C VAL A 484 34.11 11.62 8.57
N GLU A 485 33.98 11.69 7.25
CA GLU A 485 34.88 12.45 6.38
C GLU A 485 34.22 13.74 5.86
N SER A 486 32.89 13.81 5.93
CA SER A 486 32.07 14.95 5.52
C SER A 486 32.25 16.19 6.37
N THR A 487 32.24 17.32 5.68
CA THR A 487 32.11 18.67 6.25
C THR A 487 30.67 19.20 6.24
N ALA A 488 29.72 18.43 5.67
CA ALA A 488 28.30 18.76 5.67
C ALA A 488 27.63 18.42 7.03
N SER A 489 26.32 18.65 7.12
CA SER A 489 25.57 18.46 8.38
C SER A 489 25.46 16.98 8.72
N ILE A 490 26.01 16.60 9.87
CA ILE A 490 25.92 15.24 10.41
C ILE A 490 25.47 15.30 11.87
N SER A 491 24.46 14.50 12.23
CA SER A 491 24.04 14.32 13.62
C SER A 491 24.06 12.85 14.03
N LEU A 492 24.64 12.57 15.20
CA LEU A 492 24.60 11.28 15.89
C LEU A 492 23.95 11.49 17.26
N VAL A 493 22.79 10.91 17.49
CA VAL A 493 22.01 11.05 18.73
C VAL A 493 21.73 9.67 19.33
N ASN A 494 22.11 9.45 20.58
CA ASN A 494 21.92 8.18 21.31
C ASN A 494 22.47 6.95 20.58
N CYS A 495 23.61 7.11 19.90
CA CYS A 495 24.23 6.03 19.14
C CYS A 495 25.17 5.17 20.01
N LEU A 496 25.38 3.91 19.61
CA LEU A 496 26.27 2.97 20.28
C LEU A 496 27.37 2.52 19.31
N ALA A 497 28.63 2.64 19.71
CA ALA A 497 29.77 2.12 18.97
C ALA A 497 30.57 1.16 19.86
N ARG A 498 30.63 -0.13 19.52
CA ARG A 498 31.33 -1.09 20.39
C ARG A 498 32.11 -2.15 19.66
N GLU A 499 33.15 -2.67 20.32
CA GLU A 499 33.89 -3.86 19.85
C GLU A 499 34.47 -3.71 18.44
N ASN A 500 34.73 -2.48 17.96
CA ASN A 500 35.32 -2.22 16.65
C ASN A 500 36.86 -2.25 16.74
N GLU A 501 37.58 -2.73 15.72
CA GLU A 501 39.05 -2.73 15.72
C GLU A 501 39.65 -1.31 15.63
N GLY A 502 38.89 -0.37 15.04
CA GLY A 502 39.21 1.07 14.98
C GLY A 502 38.66 1.87 16.16
N GLY A 503 38.37 3.14 15.95
CA GLY A 503 37.66 3.98 16.92
C GLY A 503 36.15 3.75 16.84
N GLY A 504 35.41 4.03 17.91
CA GLY A 504 33.95 4.05 17.87
C GLY A 504 33.41 5.17 16.98
N LEU A 505 33.89 6.39 17.15
CA LEU A 505 33.62 7.53 16.24
C LEU A 505 34.93 8.23 15.84
N VAL A 506 35.19 8.34 14.54
CA VAL A 506 36.38 9.00 14.00
C VAL A 506 35.99 10.00 12.91
N GLN A 507 36.30 11.26 13.14
CA GLN A 507 36.20 12.36 12.20
C GLN A 507 37.60 12.67 11.62
N THR A 508 37.77 12.54 10.31
CA THR A 508 39.06 12.80 9.64
C THR A 508 39.26 14.25 9.25
N THR A 509 38.17 14.92 8.87
CA THR A 509 38.15 16.31 8.46
C THR A 509 37.47 17.12 9.57
N PRO A 510 38.21 17.91 10.37
CA PRO A 510 37.61 18.72 11.42
C PRO A 510 36.61 19.71 10.84
N GLY A 511 35.37 19.69 11.34
CA GLY A 511 34.30 20.59 10.92
C GLY A 511 33.30 20.83 12.04
N GLU A 512 32.73 22.04 12.10
CA GLU A 512 31.81 22.49 13.16
C GLU A 512 30.37 21.93 13.02
N ARG A 513 30.09 21.16 11.95
CA ARG A 513 28.75 20.67 11.59
C ARG A 513 28.49 19.21 11.95
N LEU A 514 29.35 18.63 12.80
CA LEU A 514 29.14 17.31 13.40
C LEU A 514 28.55 17.50 14.81
N ALA A 515 27.28 17.14 14.99
CA ALA A 515 26.62 17.12 16.29
C ALA A 515 26.62 15.69 16.85
N VAL A 516 27.14 15.51 18.06
CA VAL A 516 27.19 14.20 18.73
C VAL A 516 26.57 14.35 20.12
N GLU A 517 25.46 13.66 20.35
CA GLU A 517 24.73 13.65 21.62
C GLU A 517 24.46 12.21 22.05
N GLY A 518 24.79 11.85 23.29
CA GLY A 518 24.49 10.50 23.82
C GLY A 518 25.22 9.34 23.12
N LEU A 519 26.40 9.56 22.53
CA LEU A 519 27.23 8.47 21.99
C LEU A 519 27.82 7.63 23.13
N THR A 520 27.54 6.34 23.12
CA THR A 520 28.20 5.35 23.98
C THR A 520 29.26 4.62 23.16
N SER A 521 30.53 4.75 23.54
CA SER A 521 31.66 4.12 22.83
C SER A 521 32.46 3.24 23.77
N THR A 522 32.52 1.92 23.52
CA THR A 522 33.09 0.95 24.46
C THR A 522 33.76 -0.23 23.77
N GLY A 523 34.94 -0.65 24.24
CA GLY A 523 35.60 -1.85 23.73
C GLY A 523 36.15 -1.74 22.30
N ASN A 524 36.35 -0.51 21.80
CA ASN A 524 36.94 -0.25 20.49
C ASN A 524 38.49 -0.28 20.57
N GLY A 525 39.18 -0.62 19.49
CA GLY A 525 40.64 -0.84 19.45
C GLY A 525 41.47 0.45 19.33
N LYS A 526 40.85 1.57 18.98
CA LYS A 526 41.45 2.92 19.01
C LYS A 526 40.54 3.87 19.77
N ARG A 527 41.11 4.99 20.22
CA ARG A 527 40.32 6.08 20.80
C ARG A 527 39.48 6.72 19.73
N ASP A 528 38.34 7.21 20.15
CA ASP A 528 37.54 8.08 19.31
C ASP A 528 38.25 9.42 19.07
N ALA A 529 38.00 10.02 17.90
CA ALA A 529 38.62 11.27 17.51
C ALA A 529 37.61 12.13 16.74
N TRP A 530 36.99 13.12 17.37
CA TRP A 530 36.11 14.09 16.70
C TRP A 530 36.22 15.48 17.35
N GLY A 531 36.01 16.55 16.57
CA GLY A 531 36.20 17.92 17.03
C GLY A 531 37.68 18.35 17.16
N SER A 532 37.93 19.49 17.84
CA SER A 532 39.27 20.10 18.00
C SER A 532 40.07 19.60 19.21
N GLY A 533 39.46 18.77 20.06
CA GLY A 533 40.13 18.08 21.15
C GLY A 533 40.17 16.59 20.86
N SER A 534 41.35 15.97 20.90
CA SER A 534 41.43 14.52 21.06
C SER A 534 40.58 14.14 22.28
N ALA A 535 39.59 13.26 22.12
CA ALA A 535 38.74 12.85 23.23
C ALA A 535 39.62 12.14 24.28
N GLU A 536 40.12 12.90 25.26
CA GLU A 536 41.06 12.40 26.28
C GLU A 536 40.41 11.34 27.19
N ASN A 537 39.08 11.21 27.15
CA ASN A 537 38.24 10.34 27.97
C ASN A 537 37.54 9.18 27.21
N THR A 538 37.89 8.88 25.95
CA THR A 538 37.39 7.68 25.26
C THR A 538 38.46 6.58 25.28
N ASP A 539 38.07 5.39 25.75
CA ASP A 539 38.98 4.28 26.06
C ASP A 539 39.37 3.49 24.79
N PRO A 540 40.68 3.27 24.51
CA PRO A 540 41.15 2.45 23.39
C PRO A 540 41.31 0.95 23.68
N ALA A 541 41.12 0.46 24.91
CA ALA A 541 41.07 -0.98 25.23
C ALA A 541 40.74 -1.18 26.73
N GLY A 542 39.50 -1.59 27.01
CA GLY A 542 38.87 -1.66 28.33
C GLY A 542 39.68 -2.25 29.48
N SER A 543 39.69 -1.53 30.62
CA SER A 543 39.48 -2.15 31.94
C SER A 543 39.00 -1.13 32.98
N GLY A 544 37.76 -1.29 33.44
CA GLY A 544 37.29 -0.77 34.73
C GLY A 544 36.74 0.65 34.72
N ALA A 545 35.47 0.81 34.32
CA ALA A 545 34.64 1.86 34.89
C ALA A 545 34.30 1.48 36.33
N ALA A 546 35.29 1.59 37.22
CA ALA A 546 35.02 1.81 38.63
C ALA A 546 34.74 3.31 38.78
N ASP A 547 33.54 3.60 39.26
CA ASP A 547 33.07 4.90 39.73
C ASP A 547 34.18 5.81 40.23
N THR A 548 34.30 7.01 39.64
CA THR A 548 34.53 8.26 40.39
C THR A 548 34.21 9.46 39.51
N PRO A 549 33.79 10.60 40.09
CA PRO A 549 32.50 11.18 39.81
C PRO A 549 32.62 12.37 38.86
N ALA A 550 31.60 12.56 38.02
CA ALA A 550 31.38 13.80 37.31
C ALA A 550 31.11 14.93 38.33
N LYS A 551 32.17 15.66 38.73
CA LYS A 551 32.03 16.99 39.32
C LYS A 551 31.47 17.90 38.23
N ASP A 552 30.17 18.13 38.36
CA ASP A 552 29.29 19.12 37.70
C ASP A 552 27.99 18.51 37.14
N ARG A 553 27.60 17.31 37.60
CA ARG A 553 26.18 16.88 37.57
C ARG A 553 25.59 16.94 38.98
N PRO A 554 24.33 17.39 39.14
CA PRO A 554 23.69 17.48 40.44
C PRO A 554 23.54 16.07 41.08
N ASP A 555 24.26 15.84 42.18
CA ASP A 555 24.08 14.80 43.22
C ASP A 555 23.65 13.36 42.79
N GLY A 556 24.38 12.69 41.87
CA GLY A 556 24.23 11.24 41.61
C GLY A 556 22.86 10.78 41.04
N PRO A 557 22.61 9.48 40.84
CA PRO A 557 21.34 8.92 40.36
C PRO A 557 20.09 9.39 41.14
N LEU A 558 20.23 9.56 42.46
CA LEU A 558 19.16 10.10 43.30
C LEU A 558 18.92 11.60 43.06
N GLY A 559 19.97 12.37 42.80
CA GLY A 559 19.90 13.76 42.37
C GLY A 559 19.26 13.91 40.99
N ALA A 560 19.59 13.02 40.05
CA ALA A 560 18.95 12.97 38.73
C ALA A 560 17.45 12.65 38.84
N LEU A 561 17.04 11.76 39.74
CA LEU A 561 15.62 11.52 40.05
C LEU A 561 14.95 12.76 40.65
N ASN A 562 15.62 13.47 41.57
CA ASN A 562 15.10 14.69 42.17
C ASN A 562 14.96 15.83 41.16
N ALA A 563 15.83 15.87 40.15
CA ALA A 563 15.84 16.86 39.07
C ALA A 563 14.75 16.64 38.02
N LEU A 564 14.13 15.46 37.95
CA LEU A 564 12.97 15.25 37.09
C LEU A 564 11.84 16.21 37.48
N ILE A 565 11.18 16.79 36.50
CA ILE A 565 10.08 17.72 36.70
C ILE A 565 8.84 16.93 37.16
N GLY A 566 8.16 17.38 38.21
CA GLY A 566 6.99 16.73 38.79
C GLY A 566 7.29 15.38 39.48
N LEU A 567 6.35 14.43 39.41
CA LEU A 567 6.48 13.06 39.95
C LEU A 567 6.73 12.99 41.47
N ASP A 568 6.21 13.92 42.26
CA ASP A 568 6.50 14.00 43.70
C ASP A 568 6.10 12.73 44.47
N ASN A 569 4.94 12.16 44.18
CA ASN A 569 4.48 10.89 44.75
C ASN A 569 5.45 9.75 44.40
N VAL A 570 5.88 9.64 43.14
CA VAL A 570 6.84 8.62 42.69
C VAL A 570 8.21 8.81 43.37
N LYS A 571 8.70 10.05 43.47
CA LYS A 571 9.95 10.38 44.16
C LYS A 571 9.90 9.97 45.63
N GLU A 572 8.80 10.21 46.33
CA GLU A 572 8.60 9.79 47.73
C GLU A 572 8.59 8.25 47.88
N GLN A 573 7.89 7.56 46.96
CA GLN A 573 7.84 6.10 46.96
C GLN A 573 9.20 5.46 46.67
N VAL A 574 9.96 6.00 45.70
CA VAL A 574 11.32 5.55 45.40
C VAL A 574 12.25 5.82 46.58
N ARG A 575 12.17 6.99 47.24
CA ARG A 575 12.94 7.25 48.48
C ARG A 575 12.61 6.26 49.59
N THR A 576 11.33 5.90 49.73
CA THR A 576 10.90 4.88 50.69
C THR A 576 11.52 3.52 50.38
N LEU A 577 11.55 3.12 49.09
CA LEU A 577 12.21 1.88 48.64
C LEU A 577 13.71 1.90 48.92
N VAL A 578 14.39 3.00 48.59
CA VAL A 578 15.82 3.20 48.84
C VAL A 578 16.15 3.10 50.34
N ASN A 579 15.38 3.76 51.19
CA ASN A 579 15.56 3.73 52.64
C ASN A 579 15.38 2.32 53.21
N LEU A 580 14.43 1.55 52.66
CA LEU A 580 14.21 0.17 53.08
C LEU A 580 15.36 -0.76 52.65
N THR A 581 15.89 -0.60 51.44
CA THR A 581 17.08 -1.35 50.97
C THR A 581 18.29 -1.03 51.84
N GLN A 582 18.55 0.25 52.13
CA GLN A 582 19.64 0.66 53.03
C GLN A 582 19.47 0.11 54.45
N LEU A 583 18.25 0.06 54.97
CA LEU A 583 17.95 -0.52 56.29
C LEU A 583 18.20 -2.04 56.30
N ALA A 584 17.81 -2.75 55.24
CA ALA A 584 18.07 -4.18 55.09
C ALA A 584 19.58 -4.48 55.07
N GLN A 585 20.34 -3.74 54.28
CA GLN A 585 21.81 -3.86 54.21
C GLN A 585 22.48 -3.57 55.56
N ARG A 586 22.03 -2.53 56.29
CA ARG A 586 22.55 -2.24 57.64
C ARG A 586 22.26 -3.37 58.63
N ARG A 587 21.10 -4.04 58.51
CA ARG A 587 20.77 -5.20 59.36
C ARG A 587 21.66 -6.39 59.04
N GLU A 588 21.91 -6.67 57.77
CA GLU A 588 22.82 -7.74 57.33
C GLU A 588 24.26 -7.48 57.78
N GLN A 589 24.76 -6.24 57.65
CA GLN A 589 26.09 -5.84 58.14
C GLN A 589 26.25 -6.00 59.65
N LEU A 590 25.15 -5.89 60.42
CA LEU A 590 25.10 -6.11 61.86
C LEU A 590 24.78 -7.57 62.24
N GLY A 591 24.72 -8.50 61.27
CA GLY A 591 24.42 -9.92 61.49
C GLY A 591 22.98 -10.21 61.92
N MET A 592 22.06 -9.27 61.70
CA MET A 592 20.64 -9.41 62.04
C MET A 592 19.85 -9.93 60.84
N SER A 593 18.86 -10.80 61.07
CA SER A 593 17.96 -11.25 60.01
C SER A 593 17.12 -10.08 59.48
N ALA A 594 17.24 -9.80 58.18
CA ALA A 594 16.30 -8.94 57.46
C ALA A 594 15.05 -9.76 57.07
N PRO A 595 13.84 -9.17 57.07
CA PRO A 595 12.67 -9.83 56.51
C PRO A 595 12.83 -9.97 54.99
N PRO A 596 12.43 -11.11 54.38
CA PRO A 596 12.47 -11.27 52.94
C PRO A 596 11.46 -10.31 52.30
N MET A 597 11.94 -9.35 51.49
CA MET A 597 11.10 -8.44 50.72
C MET A 597 11.31 -8.71 49.24
N SER A 598 10.21 -8.79 48.48
CA SER A 598 10.32 -8.80 47.02
C SER A 598 10.81 -7.45 46.52
N ARG A 599 11.74 -7.49 45.57
CA ARG A 599 12.29 -6.30 44.89
C ARG A 599 11.53 -5.93 43.62
N HIS A 600 10.61 -6.79 43.16
CA HIS A 600 9.86 -6.58 41.92
C HIS A 600 8.72 -5.56 42.12
N LEU A 601 8.53 -4.69 41.13
CA LEU A 601 7.62 -3.54 41.21
C LEU A 601 6.59 -3.57 40.08
N VAL A 602 5.44 -2.94 40.33
CA VAL A 602 4.41 -2.67 39.32
C VAL A 602 4.38 -1.18 39.08
N PHE A 603 4.54 -0.72 37.85
CA PHE A 603 4.41 0.69 37.48
C PHE A 603 3.07 0.91 36.78
N THR A 604 2.16 1.63 37.42
CA THR A 604 0.84 1.92 36.85
C THR A 604 0.71 3.36 36.38
N GLY A 605 -0.29 3.62 35.55
CA GLY A 605 -0.75 4.96 35.19
C GLY A 605 -0.58 5.30 33.69
N PRO A 606 -0.92 6.53 33.29
CA PRO A 606 -1.00 6.93 31.89
C PRO A 606 0.34 6.87 31.13
N PRO A 607 0.31 6.75 29.79
CA PRO A 607 1.50 6.73 28.94
C PRO A 607 2.26 8.07 28.99
N GLY A 608 3.58 8.03 28.78
CA GLY A 608 4.42 9.23 28.72
C GLY A 608 4.65 9.96 30.05
N THR A 609 4.30 9.34 31.17
CA THR A 609 4.56 9.84 32.54
C THR A 609 5.99 9.60 33.03
N GLY A 610 6.84 8.93 32.26
CA GLY A 610 8.26 8.70 32.60
C GLY A 610 8.56 7.39 33.31
N LYS A 611 7.68 6.38 33.23
CA LYS A 611 7.85 5.04 33.83
C LYS A 611 9.21 4.40 33.51
N THR A 612 9.56 4.30 32.23
CA THR A 612 10.83 3.73 31.77
C THR A 612 12.03 4.54 32.27
N THR A 613 11.91 5.87 32.31
CA THR A 613 12.97 6.76 32.82
C THR A 613 13.23 6.53 34.31
N VAL A 614 12.16 6.44 35.11
CA VAL A 614 12.27 6.16 36.55
C VAL A 614 12.78 4.73 36.80
N ALA A 615 12.38 3.75 35.99
CA ALA A 615 12.90 2.38 36.08
C ALA A 615 14.43 2.33 35.89
N ARG A 616 14.94 3.09 34.91
CA ARG A 616 16.39 3.21 34.66
C ARG A 616 17.12 3.84 35.85
N LEU A 617 16.60 4.95 36.37
CA LEU A 617 17.18 5.64 37.53
C LEU A 617 17.14 4.75 38.78
N TYR A 618 16.05 4.02 38.99
CA TYR A 618 15.92 3.09 40.11
C TYR A 618 16.97 1.97 40.05
N GLY A 619 17.21 1.40 38.87
CA GLY A 619 18.29 0.43 38.65
C GLY A 619 19.67 1.00 39.01
N ALA A 620 19.97 2.20 38.52
CA ALA A 620 21.22 2.89 38.84
C ALA A 620 21.38 3.19 40.34
N ILE A 621 20.31 3.62 41.03
CA ILE A 621 20.33 3.84 42.48
C ILE A 621 20.61 2.53 43.22
N LEU A 622 20.00 1.40 42.81
CA LEU A 622 20.24 0.11 43.46
C LEU A 622 21.67 -0.42 43.22
N ALA A 623 22.26 -0.15 42.06
CA ALA A 623 23.67 -0.46 41.79
C ALA A 623 24.61 0.38 42.67
N GLU A 624 24.37 1.68 42.81
CA GLU A 624 25.16 2.56 43.69
C GLU A 624 25.07 2.14 45.17
N LEU A 625 23.92 1.61 45.59
CA LEU A 625 23.75 1.04 46.93
C LEU A 625 24.39 -0.36 47.07
N GLY A 626 24.93 -0.94 46.01
CA GLY A 626 25.50 -2.30 46.00
C GLY A 626 24.45 -3.41 46.12
N SER A 627 23.18 -3.12 45.84
CA SER A 627 22.09 -4.09 45.84
C SER A 627 21.93 -4.81 44.49
N LEU A 628 22.39 -4.20 43.40
CA LEU A 628 22.51 -4.78 42.06
C LEU A 628 23.97 -4.64 41.59
N ARG A 629 24.38 -5.47 40.63
CA ARG A 629 25.75 -5.46 40.11
C ARG A 629 26.01 -4.27 39.18
N ASP A 630 25.10 -4.03 38.23
CA ASP A 630 25.30 -3.08 37.13
C ASP A 630 24.14 -2.06 37.01
N GLY A 631 22.91 -2.44 37.38
CA GLY A 631 21.76 -1.52 37.39
C GLY A 631 21.24 -1.11 36.00
N HIS A 632 21.67 -1.77 34.91
CA HIS A 632 21.21 -1.50 33.55
C HIS A 632 19.74 -1.87 33.36
N LEU A 633 19.07 -1.23 32.39
CA LEU A 633 17.66 -1.46 32.07
C LEU A 633 17.53 -2.25 30.75
N VAL A 634 16.79 -3.36 30.79
CA VAL A 634 16.35 -4.11 29.61
C VAL A 634 14.85 -3.93 29.45
N GLU A 635 14.43 -3.20 28.43
CA GLU A 635 13.02 -2.91 28.12
C GLU A 635 12.48 -3.88 27.07
N VAL A 636 11.31 -4.46 27.34
CA VAL A 636 10.74 -5.56 26.55
C VAL A 636 9.21 -5.45 26.48
N SER A 637 8.64 -5.97 25.39
CA SER A 637 7.19 -6.04 25.14
C SER A 637 6.71 -7.49 25.05
N ARG A 638 5.39 -7.70 24.86
CA ARG A 638 4.86 -9.04 24.57
C ARG A 638 5.54 -9.71 23.37
N ALA A 639 5.85 -8.95 22.32
CA ALA A 639 6.48 -9.49 21.11
C ALA A 639 7.88 -10.06 21.41
N ASP A 640 8.58 -9.51 22.40
CA ASP A 640 9.92 -9.93 22.79
C ASP A 640 9.90 -11.19 23.65
N LEU A 641 8.84 -11.39 24.45
CA LEU A 641 8.72 -12.53 25.36
C LEU A 641 8.03 -13.75 24.71
N VAL A 642 7.09 -13.55 23.80
CA VAL A 642 6.25 -14.62 23.22
C VAL A 642 6.75 -15.02 21.83
N ALA A 643 6.92 -16.33 21.60
CA ALA A 643 7.28 -16.88 20.29
C ALA A 643 6.04 -17.30 19.48
N GLN A 644 6.16 -17.33 18.15
CA GLN A 644 5.09 -17.81 17.25
C GLN A 644 5.07 -19.34 17.08
N VAL A 645 6.03 -20.05 17.67
CA VAL A 645 6.21 -21.50 17.56
C VAL A 645 6.09 -22.16 18.94
N VAL A 646 5.40 -23.30 19.01
CA VAL A 646 5.20 -24.08 20.24
C VAL A 646 6.55 -24.45 20.87
N GLY A 647 6.72 -24.15 22.17
CA GLY A 647 7.95 -24.39 22.94
C GLY A 647 9.06 -23.36 22.75
N GLY A 648 8.88 -22.37 21.86
CA GLY A 648 9.84 -21.27 21.68
C GLY A 648 9.73 -20.15 22.71
N THR A 649 8.56 -19.99 23.34
CA THR A 649 8.28 -18.90 24.28
C THR A 649 9.13 -18.97 25.53
N ALA A 650 9.30 -20.16 26.11
CA ALA A 650 10.14 -20.35 27.30
C ALA A 650 11.61 -19.99 27.02
N ILE A 651 12.14 -20.37 25.84
CA ILE A 651 13.51 -20.04 25.41
C ILE A 651 13.66 -18.53 25.28
N LYS A 652 12.76 -17.91 24.51
CA LYS A 652 12.79 -16.47 24.24
C LYS A 652 12.66 -15.62 25.51
N THR A 653 11.77 -16.02 26.43
CA THR A 653 11.61 -15.40 27.75
C THR A 653 12.87 -15.53 28.59
N THR A 654 13.52 -16.70 28.56
CA THR A 654 14.76 -16.96 29.32
C THR A 654 15.91 -16.11 28.80
N GLU A 655 16.17 -16.11 27.49
CA GLU A 655 17.23 -15.30 26.87
C GLU A 655 17.05 -13.79 27.17
N THR A 656 15.80 -13.34 27.13
CA THR A 656 15.45 -11.95 27.43
C THR A 656 15.68 -11.61 28.90
N PHE A 657 15.36 -12.53 29.81
CA PHE A 657 15.60 -12.38 31.25
C PHE A 657 17.09 -12.41 31.60
N GLU A 658 17.87 -13.30 30.98
CA GLU A 658 19.31 -13.43 31.22
C GLU A 658 20.06 -12.14 30.89
N ARG A 659 19.64 -11.41 29.86
CA ARG A 659 20.17 -10.07 29.53
C ARG A 659 19.98 -9.05 30.66
N ALA A 660 18.99 -9.24 31.52
CA ALA A 660 18.67 -8.32 32.62
C ALA A 660 19.34 -8.69 33.95
N LEU A 661 20.05 -9.82 34.03
CA LEU A 661 20.79 -10.22 35.24
C LEU A 661 21.81 -9.14 35.63
N GLY A 662 21.82 -8.76 36.91
CA GLY A 662 22.61 -7.64 37.43
C GLY A 662 21.92 -6.28 37.32
N GLY A 663 20.73 -6.20 36.70
CA GLY A 663 20.01 -4.97 36.40
C GLY A 663 18.49 -5.07 36.58
N VAL A 664 17.75 -4.41 35.69
CA VAL A 664 16.29 -4.27 35.72
C VAL A 664 15.68 -4.79 34.41
N LEU A 665 14.77 -5.76 34.50
CA LEU A 665 13.90 -6.17 33.40
C LEU A 665 12.60 -5.37 33.46
N PHE A 666 12.33 -4.54 32.46
CA PHE A 666 11.13 -3.73 32.36
C PHE A 666 10.22 -4.26 31.26
N VAL A 667 9.06 -4.79 31.65
CA VAL A 667 8.05 -5.34 30.74
C VAL A 667 6.96 -4.29 30.54
N ASP A 668 6.92 -3.67 29.37
CA ASP A 668 5.90 -2.68 29.03
C ASP A 668 4.60 -3.36 28.56
N GLU A 669 3.47 -2.73 28.88
CA GLU A 669 2.12 -3.25 28.64
C GLU A 669 1.93 -4.72 29.04
N ALA A 670 2.42 -5.10 30.23
CA ALA A 670 2.52 -6.50 30.66
C ALA A 670 1.17 -7.24 30.69
N TYR A 671 0.05 -6.53 30.86
CA TYR A 671 -1.30 -7.10 30.82
C TYR A 671 -1.62 -7.82 29.51
N THR A 672 -0.98 -7.42 28.41
CA THR A 672 -1.14 -8.03 27.09
C THR A 672 -0.69 -9.50 27.08
N LEU A 673 0.16 -9.94 28.01
CA LEU A 673 0.55 -11.36 28.13
C LEU A 673 -0.62 -12.28 28.52
N THR A 674 -1.72 -11.71 29.05
CA THR A 674 -2.85 -12.48 29.60
C THR A 674 -4.19 -12.26 28.88
N SER A 675 -4.25 -11.41 27.86
CA SER A 675 -5.50 -10.93 27.24
C SER A 675 -6.17 -11.88 26.21
N ASP A 676 -5.60 -13.05 25.90
CA ASP A 676 -6.09 -13.97 24.84
C ASP A 676 -7.01 -15.12 25.32
N SER A 677 -7.63 -15.01 26.50
CA SER A 677 -8.47 -16.10 27.04
C SER A 677 -9.91 -16.10 26.51
N GLY A 678 -10.10 -15.99 25.20
CA GLY A 678 -11.43 -16.00 24.58
C GLY A 678 -11.41 -16.55 23.16
N HIS A 679 -11.60 -17.87 23.04
CA HIS A 679 -11.77 -18.68 21.81
C HIS A 679 -10.49 -19.27 21.18
N GLY A 680 -10.02 -20.40 21.73
CA GLY A 680 -9.35 -21.46 20.97
C GLY A 680 -7.94 -21.23 20.42
N GLY A 681 -7.26 -20.13 20.75
CA GLY A 681 -5.85 -19.86 20.41
C GLY A 681 -4.89 -20.24 21.53
N ALA A 682 -3.70 -20.75 21.19
CA ALA A 682 -2.74 -21.42 22.07
C ALA A 682 -2.19 -20.58 23.26
N ASP A 683 -1.93 -21.27 24.40
CA ASP A 683 -1.52 -20.81 25.75
C ASP A 683 -0.16 -20.06 25.86
N PHE A 684 0.38 -19.48 24.78
CA PHE A 684 1.77 -18.97 24.75
C PHE A 684 2.02 -17.79 25.70
N GLY A 685 1.08 -16.86 25.86
CA GLY A 685 1.25 -15.73 26.79
C GLY A 685 1.37 -16.17 28.26
N ARG A 686 0.68 -17.25 28.62
CA ARG A 686 0.74 -17.84 29.96
C ARG A 686 2.06 -18.57 30.20
N GLU A 687 2.57 -19.26 29.19
CA GLU A 687 3.90 -19.90 29.22
C GLU A 687 5.03 -18.90 29.49
N ALA A 688 4.95 -17.70 28.90
CA ALA A 688 5.90 -16.61 29.19
C ALA A 688 5.81 -16.15 30.66
N VAL A 689 4.60 -15.96 31.19
CA VAL A 689 4.38 -15.55 32.59
C VAL A 689 4.90 -16.60 33.57
N ASP A 690 4.62 -17.88 33.33
CA ASP A 690 5.07 -18.96 34.21
C ASP A 690 6.60 -19.12 34.19
N THR A 691 7.22 -18.96 33.01
CA THR A 691 8.67 -18.95 32.86
C THR A 691 9.31 -17.77 33.61
N LEU A 692 8.73 -16.57 33.45
CA LEU A 692 9.19 -15.36 34.13
C LEU A 692 9.11 -15.49 35.66
N LEU A 693 8.01 -16.02 36.19
CA LEU A 693 7.82 -16.24 37.63
C LEU A 693 8.85 -17.21 38.22
N LYS A 694 9.23 -18.25 37.47
CA LYS A 694 10.26 -19.20 37.88
C LYS A 694 11.63 -18.50 37.96
N LEU A 695 12.01 -17.78 36.91
CA LEU A 695 13.29 -17.07 36.85
C LEU A 695 13.40 -15.96 37.90
N MET A 696 12.30 -15.26 38.19
CA MET A 696 12.22 -14.28 39.28
C MET A 696 12.52 -14.88 40.65
N GLU A 697 12.11 -16.12 40.91
CA GLU A 697 12.40 -16.81 42.17
C GLU A 697 13.87 -17.25 42.23
N ASP A 698 14.37 -17.85 41.13
CA ASP A 698 15.74 -18.38 41.04
C ASP A 698 16.80 -17.26 41.13
N HIS A 699 16.48 -16.05 40.66
CA HIS A 699 17.39 -14.90 40.57
C HIS A 699 16.97 -13.68 41.40
N ARG A 700 16.17 -13.87 42.46
CA ARG A 700 15.55 -12.79 43.26
C ARG A 700 16.50 -11.72 43.82
N ASP A 701 17.76 -12.07 44.05
CA ASP A 701 18.77 -11.20 44.65
C ASP A 701 19.61 -10.44 43.59
N ASP A 702 19.44 -10.79 42.32
CA ASP A 702 20.34 -10.43 41.22
C ASP A 702 19.64 -9.67 40.08
N VAL A 703 18.30 -9.60 40.08
CA VAL A 703 17.52 -8.84 39.10
C VAL A 703 16.28 -8.23 39.71
N VAL A 704 15.93 -7.03 39.25
CA VAL A 704 14.63 -6.41 39.54
C VAL A 704 13.74 -6.54 38.32
N VAL A 705 12.49 -6.97 38.50
CA VAL A 705 11.51 -7.03 37.42
C VAL A 705 10.47 -5.97 37.68
N ILE A 706 10.23 -5.13 36.68
CA ILE A 706 9.23 -4.07 36.71
C ILE A 706 8.23 -4.35 35.60
N VAL A 707 6.96 -4.52 35.96
CA VAL A 707 5.86 -4.66 34.98
C VAL A 707 5.09 -3.35 34.91
N ALA A 708 4.86 -2.84 33.70
CA ALA A 708 4.19 -1.57 33.48
C ALA A 708 2.91 -1.71 32.66
N GLY A 709 1.97 -0.80 32.89
CA GLY A 709 0.74 -0.71 32.12
C GLY A 709 -0.30 0.21 32.76
N TYR A 710 -1.49 0.23 32.18
CA TYR A 710 -2.62 0.98 32.69
C TYR A 710 -3.14 0.42 34.01
N THR A 711 -3.66 1.29 34.88
CA THR A 711 -4.01 0.94 36.27
C THR A 711 -5.04 -0.20 36.36
N ASP A 712 -6.10 -0.15 35.56
CA ASP A 712 -7.19 -1.13 35.61
C ASP A 712 -6.78 -2.49 34.98
N GLU A 713 -6.00 -2.43 33.91
CA GLU A 713 -5.43 -3.55 33.18
C GLU A 713 -4.41 -4.30 34.04
N MET A 714 -3.54 -3.58 34.74
CA MET A 714 -2.54 -4.16 35.63
C MET A 714 -3.18 -4.81 36.86
N THR A 715 -4.28 -4.23 37.37
CA THR A 715 -5.06 -4.85 38.44
C THR A 715 -5.63 -6.20 37.99
N ARG A 716 -6.15 -6.29 36.76
CA ARG A 716 -6.61 -7.55 36.16
C ARG A 716 -5.47 -8.54 35.89
N PHE A 717 -4.33 -8.05 35.39
CA PHE A 717 -3.13 -8.86 35.14
C PHE A 717 -2.62 -9.52 36.42
N LEU A 718 -2.49 -8.78 37.52
CA LEU A 718 -2.04 -9.32 38.80
C LEU A 718 -3.03 -10.33 39.39
N ALA A 719 -4.34 -10.15 39.14
CA ALA A 719 -5.38 -11.09 39.56
C ALA A 719 -5.43 -12.38 38.71
N SER A 720 -4.79 -12.39 37.52
CA SER A 720 -4.82 -13.53 36.59
C SER A 720 -4.03 -14.75 37.07
N ASN A 721 -3.00 -14.54 37.89
CA ASN A 721 -2.16 -15.61 38.44
C ASN A 721 -1.77 -15.29 39.89
N PRO A 722 -2.12 -16.14 40.88
CA PRO A 722 -1.75 -15.95 42.29
C PRO A 722 -0.23 -15.77 42.52
N GLY A 723 0.61 -16.34 41.64
CA GLY A 723 2.05 -16.15 41.63
C GLY A 723 2.44 -14.68 41.45
N LEU A 724 1.80 -13.96 40.52
CA LEU A 724 2.08 -12.55 40.26
C LEU A 724 1.81 -11.69 41.49
N GLY A 725 0.66 -11.85 42.15
CA GLY A 725 0.31 -11.09 43.35
C GLY A 725 1.25 -11.34 44.55
N SER A 726 1.90 -12.50 44.61
CA SER A 726 2.88 -12.80 45.65
C SER A 726 4.29 -12.24 45.36
N ARG A 727 4.68 -12.14 44.07
CA ARG A 727 6.00 -11.63 43.66
C ARG A 727 6.00 -10.11 43.46
N PHE A 728 4.90 -9.53 43.01
CA PHE A 728 4.77 -8.08 42.78
C PHE A 728 4.03 -7.43 43.95
N SER A 729 4.76 -7.21 45.06
CA SER A 729 4.17 -6.76 46.33
C SER A 729 3.90 -5.25 46.41
N ARG A 730 4.42 -4.45 45.48
CA ARG A 730 4.33 -2.98 45.51
C ARG A 730 4.01 -2.41 44.14
N THR A 731 3.14 -1.40 44.17
CA THR A 731 2.72 -0.66 42.98
C THR A 731 3.12 0.80 43.13
N VAL A 732 3.75 1.35 42.10
CA VAL A 732 4.11 2.75 41.96
C VAL A 732 3.18 3.36 40.92
N GLU A 733 2.34 4.28 41.36
CA GLU A 733 1.36 4.96 40.52
C GLU A 733 1.95 6.26 39.96
N PHE A 734 1.91 6.39 38.63
CA PHE A 734 2.32 7.59 37.94
C PHE A 734 1.09 8.38 37.51
N GLU A 735 0.96 9.59 38.02
CA GLU A 735 -0.14 10.49 37.72
C GLU A 735 0.14 11.30 36.43
N ASN A 736 -0.91 11.87 35.84
CA ASN A 736 -0.76 12.82 34.74
C ASN A 736 0.00 14.07 35.22
N TYR A 737 0.91 14.60 34.40
CA TYR A 737 1.55 15.88 34.66
C TYR A 737 0.51 17.00 34.67
N THR A 738 0.68 17.94 35.59
CA THR A 738 -0.07 19.19 35.66
C THR A 738 0.34 20.14 34.52
N VAL A 739 -0.46 21.17 34.21
CA VAL A 739 -0.07 22.17 33.18
C VAL A 739 1.29 22.79 33.51
N PRO A 740 1.55 23.27 34.74
CA PRO A 740 2.84 23.88 35.05
C PRO A 740 4.02 22.92 34.83
N GLU A 741 3.84 21.63 35.13
CA GLU A 741 4.88 20.62 34.89
C GLU A 741 5.10 20.36 33.40
N LEU A 742 4.05 20.32 32.57
CA LEU A 742 4.17 20.18 31.11
C LEU A 742 4.88 21.39 30.48
N VAL A 743 4.59 22.60 30.97
CA VAL A 743 5.29 23.82 30.53
C VAL A 743 6.75 23.80 30.96
N ALA A 744 7.06 23.37 32.19
CA ALA A 744 8.45 23.23 32.64
C ALA A 744 9.21 22.15 31.84
N ILE A 745 8.56 21.04 31.47
CA ILE A 745 9.13 20.02 30.58
C ILE A 745 9.45 20.63 29.21
N MET A 746 8.55 21.46 28.68
CA MET A 746 8.75 22.19 27.43
C MET A 746 9.95 23.14 27.54
N GLU A 747 10.04 23.95 28.58
CA GLU A 747 11.20 24.83 28.83
C GLU A 747 12.53 24.06 28.88
N SER A 748 12.54 22.89 29.54
CA SER A 748 13.70 22.02 29.58
C SER A 748 14.10 21.48 28.20
N MET A 749 13.13 21.15 27.34
CA MET A 749 13.39 20.71 25.96
C MET A 749 13.93 21.88 25.11
N CYS A 750 13.36 23.07 25.23
CA CYS A 750 13.85 24.27 24.57
C CYS A 750 15.33 24.51 24.91
N ALA A 751 15.67 24.51 26.21
CA ALA A 751 17.05 24.72 26.65
C ALA A 751 18.03 23.67 26.12
N ALA A 752 17.63 22.39 26.11
CA ALA A 752 18.45 21.29 25.58
C ALA A 752 18.73 21.45 24.07
N HIS A 753 17.77 21.98 23.31
CA HIS A 753 17.85 22.14 21.85
C HIS A 753 18.20 23.57 21.42
N GLN A 754 18.73 24.41 22.33
CA GLN A 754 19.12 25.81 22.07
C GLN A 754 17.99 26.73 21.57
N TYR A 755 16.74 26.41 21.92
CA TYR A 755 15.59 27.26 21.72
C TYR A 755 15.26 28.08 22.98
N GLU A 756 14.67 29.25 22.78
CA GLU A 756 14.16 30.15 23.80
C GLU A 756 12.68 30.42 23.55
N LEU A 757 11.86 30.37 24.61
CA LEU A 757 10.46 30.76 24.53
C LEU A 757 10.36 32.29 24.51
N GLY A 758 9.77 32.83 23.44
CA GLY A 758 9.46 34.25 23.32
C GLY A 758 8.40 34.74 24.31
N GLU A 759 8.23 36.06 24.36
CA GLU A 759 7.27 36.69 25.26
C GLU A 759 5.84 36.20 24.98
N GLY A 760 5.13 35.76 26.03
CA GLY A 760 3.77 35.20 25.94
C GLY A 760 3.69 33.72 25.56
N THR A 761 4.79 33.09 25.10
CA THR A 761 4.76 31.69 24.61
C THR A 761 4.47 30.69 25.73
N ALA A 762 5.01 30.90 26.94
CA ALA A 762 4.74 30.04 28.09
C ALA A 762 3.26 30.06 28.51
N ALA A 763 2.59 31.22 28.39
CA ALA A 763 1.16 31.34 28.67
C ALA A 763 0.30 30.66 27.59
N ALA A 764 0.70 30.79 26.33
CA ALA A 764 0.10 30.06 25.21
C ALA A 764 0.25 28.54 25.37
N LEU A 765 1.42 28.06 25.79
CA LEU A 765 1.66 26.66 26.12
C LEU A 765 0.77 26.19 27.27
N ALA A 766 0.63 27.00 28.32
CA ALA A 766 -0.23 26.68 29.45
C ALA A 766 -1.70 26.55 29.02
N ALA A 767 -2.22 27.50 28.24
CA ALA A 767 -3.57 27.46 27.70
C ALA A 767 -3.79 26.26 26.77
N HIS A 768 -2.78 25.95 25.94
CA HIS A 768 -2.79 24.78 25.06
C HIS A 768 -2.88 23.48 25.87
N PHE A 769 -2.03 23.29 26.89
CA PHE A 769 -2.05 22.09 27.73
C PHE A 769 -3.28 21.99 28.66
N GLU A 770 -3.95 23.11 28.98
CA GLU A 770 -5.21 23.11 29.73
C GLU A 770 -6.38 22.64 28.84
N ALA A 771 -6.34 22.97 27.54
CA ALA A 771 -7.36 22.57 26.58
C ALA A 771 -7.31 21.08 26.19
N ILE A 772 -6.21 20.37 26.48
CA ILE A 772 -6.07 18.95 26.15
C ILE A 772 -6.77 18.08 27.21
N PRO A 773 -7.73 17.20 26.83
CA PRO A 773 -8.41 16.32 27.77
C PRO A 773 -7.43 15.34 28.46
N ARG A 774 -7.46 15.31 29.79
CA ARG A 774 -6.56 14.50 30.63
C ARG A 774 -7.14 13.15 31.02
N GLY A 775 -7.51 12.36 30.01
CA GLY A 775 -7.95 10.97 30.21
C GLY A 775 -6.81 10.04 30.65
N ALA A 776 -7.15 8.76 30.87
CA ALA A 776 -6.19 7.71 31.21
C ALA A 776 -5.14 7.46 30.09
N ASP A 777 -5.45 7.83 28.85
CA ASP A 777 -4.59 7.70 27.67
C ASP A 777 -3.83 8.98 27.29
N PHE A 778 -3.88 10.01 28.14
CA PHE A 778 -3.17 11.25 27.84
C PHE A 778 -1.65 11.02 27.78
N GLY A 779 -1.02 11.46 26.69
CA GLY A 779 0.38 11.15 26.37
C GLY A 779 1.44 11.89 27.20
N ASN A 780 1.06 12.80 28.11
CA ASN A 780 1.97 13.44 29.07
C ASN A 780 3.25 14.02 28.44
N GLY A 781 4.44 13.59 28.84
CA GLY A 781 5.70 14.06 28.29
C GLY A 781 5.87 13.75 26.79
N ARG A 782 5.20 12.73 26.26
CA ARG A 782 5.12 12.50 24.80
C ARG A 782 4.25 13.56 24.12
N ALA A 783 3.17 14.00 24.77
CA ALA A 783 2.36 15.10 24.26
C ALA A 783 3.14 16.42 24.28
N ALA A 784 3.90 16.71 25.34
CA ALA A 784 4.77 17.88 25.40
C ALA A 784 5.85 17.86 24.30
N ARG A 785 6.49 16.71 24.04
CA ARG A 785 7.43 16.55 22.92
C ARG A 785 6.75 16.75 21.56
N GLY A 786 5.55 16.22 21.36
CA GLY A 786 4.79 16.42 20.13
C GLY A 786 4.47 17.89 19.88
N VAL A 787 4.11 18.64 20.94
CA VAL A 787 3.90 20.10 20.85
C VAL A 787 5.21 20.82 20.51
N PHE A 788 6.35 20.43 21.10
CA PHE A 788 7.64 21.00 20.75
C PHE A 788 8.00 20.80 19.27
N GLU A 789 7.88 19.57 18.77
CA GLU A 789 8.15 19.23 17.37
C GLU A 789 7.26 20.08 16.44
N GLU A 790 5.97 20.19 16.76
CA GLU A 790 5.04 21.00 15.99
C GLU A 790 5.36 22.51 16.06
N MET A 791 5.86 23.00 17.19
CA MET A 791 6.35 24.38 17.32
C MET A 791 7.56 24.65 16.44
N VAL A 792 8.51 23.72 16.37
CA VAL A 792 9.68 23.82 15.50
C VAL A 792 9.27 23.81 14.02
N ASP A 793 8.35 22.93 13.64
CA ASP A 793 7.82 22.87 12.27
C ASP A 793 7.12 24.18 11.87
N ARG A 794 6.28 24.72 12.75
CA ARG A 794 5.60 26.00 12.51
C ARG A 794 6.56 27.18 12.46
N GLN A 795 7.60 27.17 13.29
CA GLN A 795 8.68 28.15 13.23
C GLN A 795 9.39 28.10 11.86
N ALA A 796 9.70 26.90 11.35
CA ALA A 796 10.34 26.76 10.04
C ALA A 796 9.49 27.36 8.90
N VAL A 797 8.17 27.10 8.92
CA VAL A 797 7.22 27.72 7.97
C VAL A 797 7.17 29.24 8.13
N ARG A 798 7.15 29.74 9.37
CA ARG A 798 7.19 31.19 9.67
C ARG A 798 8.46 31.85 9.12
N LEU A 799 9.62 31.27 9.39
CA LEU A 799 10.91 31.82 8.97
C LEU A 799 11.12 31.75 7.45
N ALA A 800 10.54 30.76 6.76
CA ALA A 800 10.61 30.65 5.31
C ALA A 800 9.97 31.84 4.56
N THR A 801 9.11 32.61 5.22
CA THR A 801 8.45 33.79 4.63
C THR A 801 9.20 35.10 4.84
N LEU A 802 10.26 35.10 5.66
CA LEU A 802 11.05 36.29 5.96
C LEU A 802 12.17 36.51 4.93
N GLN A 803 12.36 37.75 4.49
CA GLN A 803 13.40 38.10 3.52
C GLN A 803 14.83 38.07 4.09
N GLN A 804 14.98 38.20 5.42
CA GLN A 804 16.23 38.01 6.15
C GLN A 804 15.93 37.39 7.52
N VAL A 805 16.68 36.35 7.89
CA VAL A 805 16.55 35.62 9.16
C VAL A 805 17.81 35.84 9.98
N GLY A 806 17.68 36.39 11.18
CA GLY A 806 18.79 36.57 12.12
C GLY A 806 19.01 35.36 13.03
N GLU A 807 20.18 35.28 13.67
CA GLU A 807 20.54 34.21 14.62
C GLU A 807 19.52 34.07 15.77
N ARG A 808 18.92 35.19 16.20
CA ARG A 808 17.89 35.20 17.24
C ARG A 808 16.57 34.60 16.76
N ASP A 809 16.21 34.78 15.49
CA ASP A 809 14.94 34.27 14.95
C ASP A 809 14.94 32.74 14.85
N LEU A 810 16.12 32.15 14.62
CA LEU A 810 16.35 30.70 14.61
C LEU A 810 16.18 30.07 15.99
N ARG A 811 16.46 30.81 17.07
CA ARG A 811 16.36 30.32 18.45
C ARG A 811 15.01 30.59 19.10
N LEU A 812 14.21 31.54 18.60
CA LEU A 812 13.03 32.03 19.31
C LEU A 812 11.73 31.34 18.84
N LEU A 813 11.07 30.63 19.77
CA LEU A 813 9.73 30.07 19.59
C LEU A 813 8.65 30.99 20.16
N LEU A 814 7.71 31.39 19.31
CA LEU A 814 6.68 32.40 19.60
C LEU A 814 5.32 31.76 19.93
N PRO A 815 4.36 32.51 20.50
CA PRO A 815 3.02 31.99 20.80
C PRO A 815 2.31 31.39 19.57
N GLN A 816 2.54 32.00 18.40
CA GLN A 816 2.01 31.53 17.12
C GLN A 816 2.57 30.18 16.65
N ASP A 817 3.71 29.74 17.20
CA ASP A 817 4.29 28.44 16.91
C ASP A 817 3.59 27.33 17.75
N VAL A 818 2.96 27.66 18.89
CA VAL A 818 2.28 26.70 19.78
C VAL A 818 1.02 26.11 19.15
N SER A 819 0.16 26.96 18.58
CA SER A 819 -1.04 26.55 17.82
C SER A 819 -1.66 27.75 17.11
N ALA A 820 -2.52 27.50 16.10
CA ALA A 820 -3.28 28.57 15.43
C ALA A 820 -4.18 29.36 16.40
N ALA A 821 -4.77 28.69 17.40
CA ALA A 821 -5.56 29.35 18.45
C ALA A 821 -4.71 30.17 19.44
N ALA A 822 -3.46 29.75 19.69
CA ALA A 822 -2.51 30.53 20.50
C ALA A 822 -1.98 31.78 19.77
N ALA A 823 -1.90 31.73 18.43
CA ALA A 823 -1.68 32.91 17.59
C ALA A 823 -2.85 33.92 17.70
N GLU A 824 -4.08 33.43 17.87
CA GLU A 824 -5.29 34.25 18.06
C GLU A 824 -5.39 34.85 19.47
N GLN A 825 -4.92 34.15 20.52
CA GLN A 825 -4.96 34.63 21.92
C GLN A 825 -3.99 35.78 22.21
N THR A 826 -2.86 35.89 21.50
CA THR A 826 -1.99 37.08 21.56
C THR A 826 -2.52 38.24 20.71
N ALA A 827 -3.49 37.98 19.84
CA ALA A 827 -4.20 38.98 19.04
C ALA A 827 -5.40 39.62 19.78
N GLU A 828 -5.62 39.33 21.07
CA GLU A 828 -6.60 40.00 21.94
C GLU A 828 -6.17 41.43 22.38
N SER A 829 -5.43 42.15 21.53
CA SER A 829 -5.41 43.61 21.58
C SER A 829 -5.66 44.28 20.22
N GLY A 830 -6.17 43.53 19.23
CA GLY A 830 -6.69 44.12 18.00
C GLY A 830 -7.38 43.11 17.08
N VAL A 831 -8.71 43.02 17.15
CA VAL A 831 -9.59 42.48 16.08
C VAL A 831 -9.38 43.30 14.80
N PRO A 832 -9.43 42.76 13.55
CA PRO A 832 -9.86 41.43 13.04
C PRO A 832 -8.75 40.72 12.18
N ASP A 833 -8.84 39.48 11.67
CA ASP A 833 -9.80 38.97 10.67
C ASP A 833 -9.51 37.48 10.31
N ASN A 834 -10.31 36.49 10.77
CA ASN A 834 -10.40 35.16 10.11
C ASN A 834 -11.62 34.31 10.54
N ASP A 835 -12.81 34.92 10.65
CA ASP A 835 -14.05 34.17 10.88
C ASP A 835 -14.33 33.22 9.68
N PRO A 836 -14.51 31.91 9.88
CA PRO A 836 -14.92 30.95 8.85
C PRO A 836 -16.18 31.36 8.08
N LEU A 837 -17.10 32.12 8.70
CA LEU A 837 -18.25 32.70 8.00
C LEU A 837 -17.83 33.81 7.03
N THR A 838 -16.85 34.64 7.39
CA THR A 838 -16.25 35.63 6.49
C THR A 838 -15.54 34.93 5.33
N ARG A 839 -14.73 33.90 5.62
CA ARG A 839 -14.06 33.10 4.57
C ARG A 839 -15.05 32.43 3.62
N LEU A 840 -16.18 31.92 4.12
CA LEU A 840 -17.27 31.41 3.28
C LEU A 840 -17.90 32.55 2.45
N GLY A 841 -18.07 33.74 3.04
CA GLY A 841 -18.53 34.95 2.36
C GLY A 841 -17.61 35.39 1.22
N ASP A 842 -16.30 35.25 1.39
CA ASP A 842 -15.26 35.68 0.44
C ASP A 842 -15.05 34.70 -0.73
N MET A 843 -15.52 33.45 -0.61
CA MET A 843 -15.46 32.49 -1.72
C MET A 843 -16.16 33.07 -2.95
N VAL A 844 -15.54 32.97 -4.12
CA VAL A 844 -16.14 33.46 -5.37
C VAL A 844 -17.44 32.70 -5.67
N GLY A 845 -18.53 33.42 -5.97
CA GLY A 845 -19.83 32.84 -6.32
C GLY A 845 -20.59 32.19 -5.18
N LEU A 846 -21.25 31.05 -5.45
CA LEU A 846 -21.94 30.20 -4.46
C LEU A 846 -23.03 30.90 -3.62
N ALA A 847 -23.73 31.89 -4.19
CA ALA A 847 -24.70 32.71 -3.45
C ALA A 847 -25.79 31.90 -2.73
N ASP A 848 -26.31 30.84 -3.37
CA ASP A 848 -27.33 29.99 -2.77
C ASP A 848 -26.76 29.10 -1.66
N VAL A 849 -25.58 28.53 -1.84
CA VAL A 849 -24.87 27.76 -0.80
C VAL A 849 -24.55 28.61 0.42
N LYS A 850 -24.06 29.84 0.21
CA LYS A 850 -23.78 30.80 1.29
C LYS A 850 -25.05 31.10 2.09
N ARG A 851 -26.20 31.28 1.41
CA ARG A 851 -27.50 31.50 2.05
C ARG A 851 -27.93 30.28 2.86
N ASP A 852 -27.89 29.09 2.27
CA ASP A 852 -28.28 27.84 2.91
C ASP A 852 -27.46 27.53 4.17
N VAL A 853 -26.14 27.72 4.11
CA VAL A 853 -25.23 27.53 5.25
C VAL A 853 -25.46 28.61 6.32
N THR A 854 -25.67 29.86 5.93
CA THR A 854 -25.99 30.95 6.87
C THR A 854 -27.30 30.69 7.61
N ASP A 855 -28.34 30.24 6.89
CA ASP A 855 -29.64 29.89 7.48
C ASP A 855 -29.54 28.70 8.46
N LEU A 856 -28.70 27.71 8.12
CA LEU A 856 -28.36 26.60 9.00
C LEU A 856 -27.69 27.07 10.30
N VAL A 857 -26.69 27.93 10.18
CA VAL A 857 -25.96 28.50 11.31
C VAL A 857 -26.91 29.30 12.20
N ASN A 858 -27.74 30.17 11.62
CA ASN A 858 -28.74 30.94 12.35
C ASN A 858 -29.72 30.07 13.13
N LEU A 859 -30.17 28.97 12.53
CA LEU A 859 -31.08 28.03 13.19
C LEU A 859 -30.40 27.31 14.37
N ILE A 860 -29.15 26.89 14.20
CA ILE A 860 -28.35 26.22 15.24
C ILE A 860 -28.09 27.17 16.40
N THR A 861 -27.67 28.40 16.12
CA THR A 861 -27.43 29.43 17.13
C THR A 861 -28.72 29.76 17.90
N THR A 862 -29.86 29.88 17.20
CA THR A 862 -31.16 30.09 17.84
C THR A 862 -31.58 28.90 18.73
N ALA A 863 -31.34 27.67 18.27
CA ALA A 863 -31.61 26.47 19.05
C ALA A 863 -30.77 26.41 20.33
N ARG A 864 -29.49 26.79 20.28
CA ARG A 864 -28.62 26.89 21.46
C ARG A 864 -29.11 27.94 22.45
N HIS A 865 -29.49 29.13 21.99
CA HIS A 865 -30.05 30.15 22.86
C HIS A 865 -31.33 29.69 23.57
N ARG A 866 -32.18 28.92 22.87
CA ARG A 866 -33.38 28.31 23.47
C ARG A 866 -33.03 27.26 24.53
N ALA A 867 -32.05 26.39 24.25
CA ALA A 867 -31.57 25.39 25.21
C ALA A 867 -30.97 26.05 26.46
N ALA A 868 -30.14 27.08 26.28
CA ALA A 868 -29.56 27.86 27.38
C ALA A 868 -30.63 28.59 28.22
N ALA A 869 -31.75 28.96 27.60
CA ALA A 869 -32.93 29.52 28.27
C ALA A 869 -33.88 28.46 28.87
N GLY A 870 -33.53 27.17 28.82
CA GLY A 870 -34.35 26.07 29.33
C GLY A 870 -35.65 25.81 28.55
N LEU A 871 -35.78 26.35 27.34
CA LEU A 871 -36.95 26.15 26.48
C LEU A 871 -36.82 24.83 25.70
N PRO A 872 -37.94 24.15 25.38
CA PRO A 872 -37.92 22.97 24.52
C PRO A 872 -37.30 23.29 23.15
N VAL A 873 -36.30 22.51 22.77
CA VAL A 873 -35.63 22.63 21.47
C VAL A 873 -35.99 21.40 20.63
N PRO A 874 -36.47 21.57 19.39
CA PRO A 874 -36.69 20.44 18.50
C PRO A 874 -35.36 19.77 18.15
N SER A 875 -35.35 18.44 18.06
CA SER A 875 -34.16 17.68 17.65
C SER A 875 -33.82 17.99 16.19
N LEU A 876 -32.71 18.68 15.94
CA LEU A 876 -32.21 18.99 14.60
C LEU A 876 -31.25 17.90 14.16
N SER A 877 -31.34 17.44 12.90
CA SER A 877 -30.28 16.67 12.25
C SER A 877 -29.30 17.64 11.61
N HIS A 878 -28.01 17.42 11.83
CA HIS A 878 -26.93 18.23 11.28
C HIS A 878 -26.35 17.64 9.98
N HIS A 879 -26.82 16.48 9.54
CA HIS A 879 -26.34 15.81 8.34
C HIS A 879 -26.86 16.48 7.06
N LEU A 880 -25.98 16.60 6.04
CA LEU A 880 -26.28 17.33 4.80
C LEU A 880 -26.05 16.49 3.56
N VAL A 881 -26.77 16.82 2.49
CA VAL A 881 -26.55 16.27 1.15
C VAL A 881 -26.07 17.40 0.24
N PHE A 882 -24.88 17.25 -0.34
CA PHE A 882 -24.32 18.20 -1.30
C PHE A 882 -24.56 17.69 -2.72
N THR A 883 -25.39 18.41 -3.49
CA THR A 883 -25.70 18.05 -4.88
C THR A 883 -25.12 19.06 -5.85
N GLY A 884 -24.41 18.61 -6.88
CA GLY A 884 -24.02 19.49 -7.99
C GLY A 884 -22.82 19.01 -8.79
N PRO A 885 -22.47 19.67 -9.91
CA PRO A 885 -21.37 19.27 -10.81
C PRO A 885 -19.99 19.25 -10.14
N PRO A 886 -19.01 18.47 -10.64
CA PRO A 886 -17.66 18.42 -10.06
C PRO A 886 -16.95 19.78 -10.13
N GLY A 887 -16.02 20.02 -9.19
CA GLY A 887 -15.21 21.25 -9.19
C GLY A 887 -15.93 22.53 -8.74
N THR A 888 -17.09 22.42 -8.10
CA THR A 888 -17.91 23.53 -7.58
C THR A 888 -17.63 23.91 -6.12
N GLY A 889 -16.62 23.30 -5.48
CA GLY A 889 -16.20 23.66 -4.12
C GLY A 889 -16.89 22.92 -2.97
N LYS A 890 -17.60 21.80 -3.24
CA LYS A 890 -18.29 20.97 -2.23
C LYS A 890 -17.42 20.61 -1.02
N THR A 891 -16.24 20.05 -1.27
CA THR A 891 -15.30 19.65 -0.21
C THR A 891 -14.79 20.85 0.59
N THR A 892 -14.53 21.98 -0.08
CA THR A 892 -14.10 23.23 0.58
C THR A 892 -15.19 23.77 1.50
N VAL A 893 -16.45 23.79 1.05
CA VAL A 893 -17.59 24.23 1.89
C VAL A 893 -17.84 23.25 3.02
N ALA A 894 -17.66 21.94 2.82
CA ALA A 894 -17.79 20.94 3.88
C ALA A 894 -16.77 21.17 5.01
N ARG A 895 -15.53 21.55 4.65
CA ARG A 895 -14.47 21.91 5.60
C ARG A 895 -14.85 23.15 6.41
N LEU A 896 -15.24 24.23 5.73
CA LEU A 896 -15.67 25.47 6.39
C LEU A 896 -16.89 25.24 7.29
N TYR A 897 -17.85 24.41 6.86
CA TYR A 897 -19.01 24.06 7.68
C TYR A 897 -18.60 23.33 8.97
N GLY A 898 -17.64 22.41 8.88
CA GLY A 898 -17.05 21.75 10.05
C GLY A 898 -16.39 22.74 11.02
N GLU A 899 -15.58 23.66 10.50
CA GLU A 899 -14.93 24.73 11.28
C GLU A 899 -15.97 25.61 11.99
N ILE A 900 -17.04 26.03 11.28
CA ILE A 900 -18.14 26.81 11.85
C ILE A 900 -18.83 26.05 12.98
N LEU A 901 -19.15 24.76 12.78
CA LEU A 901 -19.79 23.94 13.83
C LEU A 901 -18.88 23.70 15.04
N GLY A 902 -17.56 23.62 14.82
CA GLY A 902 -16.56 23.58 15.88
C GLY A 902 -16.56 24.86 16.72
N GLN A 903 -16.52 26.03 16.07
CA GLN A 903 -16.57 27.33 16.74
C GLN A 903 -17.89 27.57 17.49
N LEU A 904 -19.00 27.12 16.90
CA LEU A 904 -20.30 27.16 17.57
C LEU A 904 -20.43 26.15 18.70
N GLY A 905 -19.43 25.30 18.94
CA GLY A 905 -19.39 24.28 19.99
C GLY A 905 -20.44 23.18 19.80
N ILE A 906 -20.82 22.90 18.56
CA ILE A 906 -21.68 21.75 18.19
C ILE A 906 -20.82 20.51 17.99
N LEU A 907 -19.68 20.67 17.31
CA LEU A 907 -18.66 19.64 17.15
C LEU A 907 -17.47 19.96 18.04
N GLN A 908 -16.78 18.93 18.55
CA GLN A 908 -15.65 19.14 19.46
C GLN A 908 -14.43 19.80 18.80
N ARG A 909 -14.23 19.54 17.50
CA ARG A 909 -13.01 19.93 16.77
C ARG A 909 -13.29 20.48 15.37
N GLY A 910 -14.35 20.00 14.69
CA GLY A 910 -14.77 20.53 13.38
C GLY A 910 -13.93 20.06 12.19
N GLN A 911 -13.02 19.09 12.36
CA GLN A 911 -12.17 18.58 11.29
C GLN A 911 -12.97 17.88 10.18
N LEU A 912 -12.49 17.94 8.94
CA LEU A 912 -13.07 17.21 7.81
C LEU A 912 -12.30 15.92 7.55
N VAL A 913 -12.99 14.77 7.54
CA VAL A 913 -12.49 13.49 7.07
C VAL A 913 -13.19 13.14 5.77
N GLU A 914 -12.42 13.01 4.69
CA GLU A 914 -12.93 12.66 3.36
C GLU A 914 -12.87 11.14 3.17
N ALA A 915 -13.90 10.57 2.55
CA ALA A 915 -14.02 9.14 2.28
C ALA A 915 -14.69 8.89 0.92
N ALA A 916 -14.26 7.83 0.25
CA ALA A 916 -14.89 7.31 -0.95
C ALA A 916 -15.38 5.87 -0.73
N ARG A 917 -16.06 5.28 -1.73
CA ARG A 917 -16.53 3.88 -1.67
C ARG A 917 -15.42 2.89 -1.29
N ALA A 918 -14.20 3.10 -1.78
CA ALA A 918 -13.06 2.22 -1.52
C ALA A 918 -12.65 2.18 -0.04
N ASP A 919 -12.90 3.26 0.70
CA ASP A 919 -12.55 3.38 2.12
C ASP A 919 -13.61 2.75 3.03
N LEU A 920 -14.85 2.68 2.55
CA LEU A 920 -16.00 2.22 3.34
C LEU A 920 -16.34 0.74 3.08
N VAL A 921 -16.12 0.23 1.87
CA VAL A 921 -16.59 -1.09 1.45
C VAL A 921 -15.44 -2.09 1.39
N GLY A 922 -15.53 -3.16 2.19
CA GLY A 922 -14.54 -4.24 2.23
C GLY A 922 -14.66 -5.22 1.06
N ARG A 923 -13.59 -6.00 0.84
CA ARG A 923 -13.53 -7.04 -0.20
C ARG A 923 -14.03 -8.42 0.28
N TYR A 924 -14.29 -8.56 1.60
CA TYR A 924 -14.69 -9.81 2.27
C TYR A 924 -15.88 -9.59 3.20
N VAL A 925 -16.68 -10.63 3.44
CA VAL A 925 -17.85 -10.60 4.36
C VAL A 925 -17.41 -10.22 5.78
N GLY A 926 -18.05 -9.22 6.37
CA GLY A 926 -17.77 -8.72 7.73
C GLY A 926 -16.70 -7.63 7.83
N HIS A 927 -15.92 -7.37 6.78
CA HIS A 927 -14.91 -6.29 6.77
C HIS A 927 -15.53 -4.91 6.52
N THR A 928 -16.63 -4.83 5.78
CA THR A 928 -17.27 -3.56 5.41
C THR A 928 -17.78 -2.79 6.63
N ALA A 929 -18.41 -3.48 7.59
CA ALA A 929 -18.86 -2.85 8.82
C ALA A 929 -17.69 -2.32 9.68
N GLN A 930 -16.55 -3.02 9.67
CA GLN A 930 -15.34 -2.57 10.37
C GLN A 930 -14.74 -1.33 9.71
N LEU A 931 -14.51 -1.36 8.40
CA LEU A 931 -13.95 -0.24 7.65
C LEU A 931 -14.84 1.02 7.75
N THR A 932 -16.16 0.85 7.58
CA THR A 932 -17.11 1.95 7.75
C THR A 932 -17.03 2.55 9.15
N ARG A 933 -16.86 1.72 10.19
CA ARG A 933 -16.69 2.18 11.58
C ARG A 933 -15.37 2.90 11.79
N GLU A 934 -14.26 2.36 11.30
CA GLU A 934 -12.94 3.00 11.40
C GLU A 934 -12.93 4.39 10.74
N VAL A 935 -13.50 4.50 9.53
CA VAL A 935 -13.62 5.80 8.84
C VAL A 935 -14.52 6.77 9.63
N PHE A 936 -15.63 6.29 10.17
CA PHE A 936 -16.54 7.10 10.99
C PHE A 936 -15.88 7.55 12.30
N ASP A 937 -15.15 6.67 12.98
CA ASP A 937 -14.46 6.96 14.23
C ASP A 937 -13.34 8.00 14.03
N ARG A 938 -12.63 7.97 12.89
CA ARG A 938 -11.69 9.06 12.53
C ARG A 938 -12.38 10.42 12.40
N ALA A 939 -13.66 10.44 12.02
CA ALA A 939 -14.44 11.67 11.88
C ALA A 939 -15.09 12.15 13.20
N ARG A 940 -14.89 11.45 14.33
CA ARG A 940 -15.44 11.86 15.64
C ARG A 940 -15.01 13.24 16.07
N GLY A 941 -15.98 14.04 16.49
CA GLY A 941 -15.80 15.45 16.82
C GLY A 941 -15.74 16.36 15.59
N GLY A 942 -16.01 15.85 14.38
CA GLY A 942 -15.86 16.55 13.11
C GLY A 942 -16.92 16.16 12.06
N VAL A 943 -16.56 16.34 10.79
CA VAL A 943 -17.39 16.09 9.62
C VAL A 943 -16.85 14.89 8.84
N LEU A 944 -17.70 13.89 8.58
CA LEU A 944 -17.42 12.81 7.64
C LEU A 944 -17.99 13.17 6.27
N PHE A 945 -17.15 13.44 5.29
CA PHE A 945 -17.54 13.78 3.93
C PHE A 945 -17.36 12.59 2.99
N ILE A 946 -18.46 12.07 2.45
CA ILE A 946 -18.46 10.94 1.52
C ILE A 946 -18.73 11.46 0.11
N ASP A 947 -17.69 11.46 -0.74
CA ASP A 947 -17.84 11.87 -2.13
C ASP A 947 -18.37 10.72 -3.00
N GLU A 948 -19.15 11.08 -4.03
CA GLU A 948 -19.87 10.16 -4.91
C GLU A 948 -20.62 9.05 -4.15
N ALA A 949 -21.32 9.41 -3.07
CA ALA A 949 -21.96 8.45 -2.16
C ALA A 949 -22.97 7.50 -2.84
N TYR A 950 -23.56 7.94 -3.96
CA TYR A 950 -24.45 7.11 -4.79
C TYR A 950 -23.77 5.83 -5.33
N THR A 951 -22.43 5.81 -5.38
CA THR A 951 -21.67 4.61 -5.76
C THR A 951 -21.79 3.50 -4.73
N LEU A 952 -22.17 3.77 -3.47
CA LEU A 952 -22.42 2.76 -2.43
C LEU A 952 -23.60 1.85 -2.80
N THR A 953 -24.59 2.36 -3.55
CA THR A 953 -25.78 1.63 -4.01
C THR A 953 -25.94 1.65 -5.55
N PRO A 954 -25.12 0.90 -6.32
CA PRO A 954 -25.19 0.88 -7.78
C PRO A 954 -26.48 0.20 -8.31
N ARG A 955 -26.93 0.54 -9.53
CA ARG A 955 -28.10 -0.08 -10.16
C ARG A 955 -27.88 -1.57 -10.48
N GLY A 956 -28.85 -2.41 -10.13
CA GLY A 956 -29.02 -3.76 -10.70
C GLY A 956 -28.05 -4.85 -10.21
N GLY A 957 -27.18 -4.56 -9.24
CA GLY A 957 -26.31 -5.55 -8.61
C GLY A 957 -26.78 -5.89 -7.21
N GLY A 958 -26.99 -7.18 -6.92
CA GLY A 958 -27.12 -7.68 -5.54
C GLY A 958 -25.78 -7.54 -4.82
N ASN A 959 -25.47 -6.34 -4.36
CA ASN A 959 -24.18 -5.98 -3.77
C ASN A 959 -24.36 -5.79 -2.26
N ASP A 960 -24.43 -6.91 -1.54
CA ASP A 960 -24.69 -6.96 -0.09
C ASP A 960 -23.71 -6.09 0.71
N PHE A 961 -22.45 -5.95 0.25
CA PHE A 961 -21.42 -5.14 0.93
C PHE A 961 -21.69 -3.63 0.88
N GLY A 962 -22.22 -3.10 -0.23
CA GLY A 962 -22.51 -1.67 -0.34
C GLY A 962 -23.67 -1.26 0.57
N GLN A 963 -24.67 -2.13 0.68
CA GLN A 963 -25.78 -1.96 1.62
C GLN A 963 -25.31 -2.13 3.07
N GLU A 964 -24.42 -3.09 3.37
CA GLU A 964 -23.82 -3.26 4.70
C GLU A 964 -23.09 -1.99 5.18
N ALA A 965 -22.38 -1.28 4.28
CA ALA A 965 -21.75 0.00 4.59
C ALA A 965 -22.80 1.07 4.92
N VAL A 966 -23.87 1.17 4.13
CA VAL A 966 -24.97 2.12 4.36
C VAL A 966 -25.65 1.83 5.69
N ASP A 967 -25.99 0.57 5.98
CA ASP A 967 -26.67 0.18 7.23
C ASP A 967 -25.79 0.43 8.45
N THR A 968 -24.49 0.15 8.35
CA THR A 968 -23.52 0.45 9.41
C THR A 968 -23.41 1.96 9.63
N LEU A 969 -23.31 2.74 8.56
CA LEU A 969 -23.25 4.20 8.63
C LEU A 969 -24.51 4.78 9.27
N LEU A 970 -25.70 4.32 8.87
CA LEU A 970 -26.98 4.78 9.44
C LEU A 970 -27.11 4.49 10.93
N LYS A 971 -26.57 3.36 11.39
CA LYS A 971 -26.51 3.02 12.81
C LYS A 971 -25.58 3.96 13.56
N LEU A 972 -24.35 4.16 13.06
CA LEU A 972 -23.37 5.04 13.70
C LEU A 972 -23.84 6.51 13.72
N MET A 973 -24.53 6.97 12.69
CA MET A 973 -25.15 8.30 12.64
C MET A 973 -26.22 8.49 13.74
N GLU A 974 -26.95 7.43 14.09
CA GLU A 974 -27.94 7.49 15.17
C GLU A 974 -27.26 7.50 16.55
N ASP A 975 -26.31 6.57 16.74
CA ASP A 975 -25.60 6.37 18.01
C ASP A 975 -24.72 7.59 18.37
N HIS A 976 -24.22 8.33 17.37
CA HIS A 976 -23.26 9.44 17.52
C HIS A 976 -23.73 10.75 16.87
N ARG A 977 -25.04 11.00 16.88
CA ARG A 977 -25.71 12.16 16.25
C ARG A 977 -25.17 13.55 16.61
N ASP A 978 -24.61 13.69 17.81
CA ASP A 978 -24.10 14.96 18.35
C ASP A 978 -22.55 15.02 18.33
N GLU A 979 -21.89 13.94 17.88
CA GLU A 979 -20.42 13.83 17.81
C GLU A 979 -19.89 13.93 16.38
N VAL A 980 -20.68 13.55 15.37
CA VAL A 980 -20.25 13.49 13.95
C VAL A 980 -21.32 14.07 13.04
N VAL A 981 -20.90 14.94 12.12
CA VAL A 981 -21.75 15.37 11.00
C VAL A 981 -21.35 14.64 9.73
N VAL A 982 -22.22 13.76 9.25
CA VAL A 982 -22.05 13.15 7.92
C VAL A 982 -22.58 14.07 6.81
N ILE A 983 -21.76 14.31 5.79
CA ILE A 983 -22.12 14.98 4.54
C ILE A 983 -21.91 14.01 3.38
N VAL A 984 -22.95 13.76 2.60
CA VAL A 984 -22.86 12.92 1.40
C VAL A 984 -22.94 13.79 0.15
N ALA A 985 -22.05 13.57 -0.81
CA ALA A 985 -21.93 14.39 -2.01
C ALA A 985 -22.09 13.58 -3.31
N GLY A 986 -22.60 14.24 -4.36
CA GLY A 986 -22.69 13.66 -5.70
C GLY A 986 -23.51 14.49 -6.69
N TYR A 987 -23.76 13.89 -7.85
CA TYR A 987 -24.64 14.48 -8.87
C TYR A 987 -26.10 14.47 -8.43
N THR A 988 -26.87 15.49 -8.82
CA THR A 988 -28.25 15.71 -8.35
C THR A 988 -29.15 14.49 -8.56
N ASP A 989 -29.27 13.99 -9.79
CA ASP A 989 -30.16 12.85 -10.12
C ASP A 989 -29.72 11.53 -9.49
N GLU A 990 -28.41 11.35 -9.30
CA GLU A 990 -27.81 10.19 -8.64
C GLU A 990 -28.07 10.19 -7.14
N MET A 991 -27.92 11.34 -6.49
CA MET A 991 -28.15 11.50 -5.06
C MET A 991 -29.63 11.37 -4.70
N GLU A 992 -30.54 11.82 -5.56
CA GLU A 992 -31.98 11.56 -5.37
C GLU A 992 -32.29 10.06 -5.35
N ARG A 993 -31.66 9.29 -6.24
CA ARG A 993 -31.80 7.84 -6.27
C ARG A 993 -31.15 7.17 -5.06
N PHE A 994 -29.98 7.62 -4.64
CA PHE A 994 -29.30 7.12 -3.44
C PHE A 994 -30.17 7.29 -2.20
N LEU A 995 -30.75 8.48 -1.98
CA LEU A 995 -31.63 8.73 -0.85
C LEU A 995 -32.94 7.91 -0.92
N ALA A 996 -33.44 7.64 -2.13
CA ALA A 996 -34.61 6.79 -2.33
C ALA A 996 -34.33 5.29 -2.14
N SER A 997 -33.06 4.88 -2.08
CA SER A 997 -32.68 3.47 -1.97
C SER A 997 -32.94 2.87 -0.58
N ASN A 998 -32.93 3.70 0.47
CA ASN A 998 -33.17 3.28 1.85
C ASN A 998 -33.96 4.37 2.60
N PRO A 999 -35.16 4.07 3.14
CA PRO A 999 -35.95 5.03 3.91
C PRO A 999 -35.18 5.69 5.08
N GLY A 1000 -34.22 4.98 5.67
CA GLY A 1000 -33.37 5.49 6.74
C GLY A 1000 -32.47 6.65 6.31
N LEU A 1001 -32.02 6.68 5.05
CA LEU A 1001 -31.24 7.78 4.49
C LEU A 1001 -32.08 9.05 4.34
N ALA A 1002 -33.28 8.93 3.76
CA ALA A 1002 -34.18 10.08 3.58
C ALA A 1002 -34.58 10.72 4.93
N SER A 1003 -34.73 9.91 5.98
CA SER A 1003 -35.04 10.40 7.33
C SER A 1003 -33.87 11.11 8.02
N ARG A 1004 -32.63 10.69 7.78
CA ARG A 1004 -31.43 11.22 8.47
C ARG A 1004 -30.79 12.39 7.75
N PHE A 1005 -31.05 12.54 6.45
CA PHE A 1005 -30.60 13.64 5.59
C PHE A 1005 -31.76 14.54 5.12
N PRO A 1006 -32.35 15.36 6.00
CA PRO A 1006 -33.51 16.18 5.66
C PRO A 1006 -33.19 17.40 4.79
N ARG A 1007 -31.91 17.80 4.69
CA ARG A 1007 -31.49 19.06 4.05
C ARG A 1007 -30.50 18.80 2.91
N ARG A 1008 -30.67 19.57 1.84
CA ARG A 1008 -29.87 19.49 0.61
C ARG A 1008 -29.31 20.87 0.31
N VAL A 1009 -28.04 20.91 -0.08
CA VAL A 1009 -27.34 22.13 -0.49
C VAL A 1009 -26.94 21.96 -1.95
N ALA A 1010 -27.43 22.85 -2.81
CA ALA A 1010 -27.24 22.76 -4.26
C ALA A 1010 -26.07 23.63 -4.73
N PHE A 1011 -25.11 23.02 -5.41
CA PHE A 1011 -23.94 23.66 -6.00
C PHE A 1011 -24.15 23.81 -7.51
N ALA A 1012 -24.35 25.05 -7.97
CA ALA A 1012 -24.43 25.38 -9.39
C ALA A 1012 -23.05 25.53 -10.04
N ASP A 1013 -22.99 25.44 -11.38
CA ASP A 1013 -21.77 25.79 -12.12
C ASP A 1013 -21.39 27.26 -11.93
N TYR A 1014 -20.08 27.53 -11.87
CA TYR A 1014 -19.59 28.90 -11.85
C TYR A 1014 -19.86 29.59 -13.19
N SER A 1015 -20.37 30.81 -13.16
CA SER A 1015 -20.45 31.68 -14.33
C SER A 1015 -19.05 31.96 -14.91
N SER A 1016 -18.98 32.34 -16.18
CA SER A 1016 -17.71 32.69 -16.83
C SER A 1016 -16.97 33.81 -16.10
N GLU A 1017 -17.70 34.80 -15.55
CA GLU A 1017 -17.12 35.87 -14.74
C GLU A 1017 -16.49 35.35 -13.44
N GLU A 1018 -17.16 34.43 -12.76
CA GLU A 1018 -16.63 33.80 -11.54
C GLU A 1018 -15.38 32.96 -11.86
N LEU A 1019 -15.36 32.25 -12.98
CA LEU A 1019 -14.18 31.49 -13.44
C LEU A 1019 -12.99 32.41 -13.75
N VAL A 1020 -13.21 33.57 -14.38
CA VAL A 1020 -12.15 34.57 -14.60
C VAL A 1020 -11.61 35.08 -13.27
N THR A 1021 -12.47 35.35 -12.30
CA THR A 1021 -12.06 35.75 -10.95
C THR A 1021 -11.22 34.66 -10.26
N ILE A 1022 -11.62 33.38 -10.38
CA ILE A 1022 -10.85 32.25 -9.85
C ILE A 1022 -9.46 32.15 -10.50
N VAL A 1023 -9.37 32.29 -11.83
CA VAL A 1023 -8.09 32.29 -12.56
C VAL A 1023 -7.16 33.39 -12.05
N ARG A 1024 -7.67 34.61 -11.87
CA ARG A 1024 -6.88 35.75 -11.35
C ARG A 1024 -6.41 35.50 -9.92
N ALA A 1025 -7.27 35.00 -9.05
CA ALA A 1025 -6.93 34.70 -7.67
C ALA A 1025 -5.83 33.62 -7.58
N GLN A 1026 -5.93 32.56 -8.39
CA GLN A 1026 -4.93 31.49 -8.45
C GLN A 1026 -3.60 31.97 -9.03
N ALA A 1027 -3.62 32.74 -10.11
CA ALA A 1027 -2.41 33.33 -10.69
C ALA A 1027 -1.67 34.22 -9.66
N SER A 1028 -2.41 35.09 -8.96
CA SER A 1028 -1.87 35.97 -7.92
C SER A 1028 -1.22 35.18 -6.77
N ALA A 1029 -1.87 34.12 -6.30
CA ALA A 1029 -1.33 33.25 -5.26
C ALA A 1029 -0.03 32.54 -5.67
N MET A 1030 0.17 32.31 -6.98
CA MET A 1030 1.40 31.74 -7.56
C MET A 1030 2.45 32.81 -7.89
N GLY A 1031 2.21 34.08 -7.57
CA GLY A 1031 3.12 35.18 -7.86
C GLY A 1031 3.04 35.73 -9.29
N TYR A 1032 1.99 35.37 -10.04
CA TYR A 1032 1.74 35.85 -11.39
C TYR A 1032 0.64 36.92 -11.44
N GLU A 1033 0.76 37.84 -12.38
CA GLU A 1033 -0.22 38.90 -12.61
C GLU A 1033 -0.82 38.78 -14.02
N CYS A 1034 -2.14 38.69 -14.10
CA CYS A 1034 -2.84 38.72 -15.38
C CYS A 1034 -2.76 40.14 -15.98
N GLY A 1035 -1.98 40.28 -17.05
CA GLY A 1035 -1.75 41.55 -17.73
C GLY A 1035 -3.00 42.16 -18.37
N PRO A 1036 -2.91 43.42 -18.82
CA PRO A 1036 -4.01 44.11 -19.47
C PRO A 1036 -4.53 43.35 -20.70
N GLY A 1037 -5.84 43.12 -20.78
CA GLY A 1037 -6.48 42.40 -21.88
C GLY A 1037 -6.62 40.88 -21.71
N THR A 1038 -5.96 40.27 -20.72
CA THR A 1038 -6.05 38.82 -20.45
C THR A 1038 -7.43 38.41 -19.94
N GLY A 1039 -8.07 39.23 -19.10
CA GLY A 1039 -9.40 38.95 -18.53
C GLY A 1039 -10.54 38.78 -19.56
N PRO A 1040 -10.73 39.72 -20.49
CA PRO A 1040 -11.75 39.58 -21.54
C PRO A 1040 -11.61 38.31 -22.39
N LEU A 1041 -10.38 37.89 -22.71
CA LEU A 1041 -10.13 36.65 -23.47
C LEU A 1041 -10.45 35.39 -22.67
N LEU A 1042 -10.11 35.38 -21.37
CA LEU A 1042 -10.51 34.29 -20.48
C LEU A 1042 -12.03 34.16 -20.40
N ARG A 1043 -12.75 35.29 -20.35
CA ARG A 1043 -14.21 35.32 -20.37
C ARG A 1043 -14.76 34.72 -21.67
N GLU A 1044 -14.26 35.17 -22.82
CA GLU A 1044 -14.66 34.66 -24.14
C GLU A 1044 -14.42 33.16 -24.26
N TYR A 1045 -13.28 32.67 -23.75
CA TYR A 1045 -12.98 31.24 -23.68
C TYR A 1045 -14.02 30.49 -22.84
N PHE A 1046 -14.30 30.93 -21.61
CA PHE A 1046 -15.27 30.25 -20.74
C PHE A 1046 -16.72 30.35 -21.24
N ASP A 1047 -17.08 31.40 -21.97
CA ASP A 1047 -18.38 31.56 -22.63
C ASP A 1047 -18.55 30.59 -23.82
N SER A 1048 -17.45 30.18 -24.45
CA SER A 1048 -17.48 29.25 -25.59
C SER A 1048 -17.69 27.78 -25.22
N LEU A 1049 -17.52 27.42 -23.94
CA LEU A 1049 -17.56 26.03 -23.48
C LEU A 1049 -18.97 25.57 -23.08
N PRO A 1050 -19.41 24.38 -23.51
CA PRO A 1050 -20.69 23.83 -23.09
C PRO A 1050 -20.68 23.50 -21.58
N ARG A 1051 -21.75 23.88 -20.88
CA ARG A 1051 -21.96 23.58 -19.44
C ARG A 1051 -22.69 22.25 -19.26
N ASP A 1052 -22.08 21.17 -19.75
CA ASP A 1052 -22.59 19.81 -19.61
C ASP A 1052 -21.98 19.07 -18.40
N ARG A 1053 -22.32 17.79 -18.22
CA ARG A 1053 -21.86 16.98 -17.07
C ARG A 1053 -20.33 16.84 -16.97
N SER A 1054 -19.59 17.11 -18.05
CA SER A 1054 -18.12 17.04 -18.09
C SER A 1054 -17.44 18.37 -17.74
N PHE A 1055 -18.22 19.43 -17.52
CA PHE A 1055 -17.70 20.75 -17.23
C PHE A 1055 -16.96 20.81 -15.87
N GLY A 1056 -15.66 21.14 -15.91
CA GLY A 1056 -14.74 21.00 -14.77
C GLY A 1056 -14.74 22.14 -13.74
N ASN A 1057 -15.49 23.23 -13.95
CA ASN A 1057 -15.59 24.36 -13.01
C ASN A 1057 -14.22 24.89 -12.51
N ALA A 1058 -14.00 25.03 -11.20
CA ALA A 1058 -12.74 25.55 -10.66
C ALA A 1058 -11.51 24.69 -11.01
N ARG A 1059 -11.71 23.39 -11.34
CA ARG A 1059 -10.64 22.53 -11.85
C ARG A 1059 -10.21 22.96 -13.26
N LEU A 1060 -11.17 23.36 -14.10
CA LEU A 1060 -10.89 23.91 -15.43
C LEU A 1060 -10.16 25.26 -15.32
N ALA A 1061 -10.56 26.11 -14.37
CA ALA A 1061 -9.85 27.37 -14.10
C ALA A 1061 -8.37 27.12 -13.71
N ARG A 1062 -8.11 26.13 -12.84
CA ARG A 1062 -6.74 25.74 -12.46
C ARG A 1062 -5.92 25.24 -13.65
N GLN A 1063 -6.50 24.36 -14.46
CA GLN A 1063 -5.86 23.87 -15.69
C GLN A 1063 -5.53 25.01 -16.65
N MET A 1064 -6.39 26.03 -16.75
CA MET A 1064 -6.11 27.21 -17.55
C MET A 1064 -4.90 28.00 -17.01
N VAL A 1065 -4.80 28.22 -15.69
CA VAL A 1065 -3.63 28.89 -15.08
C VAL A 1065 -2.34 28.12 -15.35
N GLU A 1066 -2.33 26.80 -15.12
CA GLU A 1066 -1.17 25.93 -15.38
C GLU A 1066 -0.73 26.01 -16.86
N ALA A 1067 -1.70 26.01 -17.77
CA ALA A 1067 -1.45 26.13 -19.18
C ALA A 1067 -0.88 27.51 -19.56
N MET A 1068 -1.42 28.59 -18.98
CA MET A 1068 -0.90 29.95 -19.18
C MET A 1068 0.55 30.08 -18.67
N VAL A 1069 0.86 29.54 -17.49
CA VAL A 1069 2.22 29.53 -16.92
C VAL A 1069 3.20 28.75 -17.80
N THR A 1070 2.80 27.56 -18.27
CA THR A 1070 3.64 26.74 -19.17
C THR A 1070 3.96 27.49 -20.47
N ARG A 1071 2.99 28.22 -21.03
CA ARG A 1071 3.19 29.01 -22.25
C ARG A 1071 4.02 30.26 -22.03
N GLN A 1072 3.83 30.92 -20.89
CA GLN A 1072 4.68 32.03 -20.47
C GLN A 1072 6.15 31.56 -20.38
N ALA A 1073 6.44 30.41 -19.78
CA ALA A 1073 7.79 29.84 -19.75
C ALA A 1073 8.35 29.60 -21.17
N GLY A 1074 7.53 29.07 -22.08
CA GLY A 1074 7.87 28.90 -23.50
C GLY A 1074 8.19 30.22 -24.20
N ARG A 1075 7.40 31.28 -23.98
CA ARG A 1075 7.66 32.63 -24.49
C ARG A 1075 9.00 33.17 -23.96
N LEU A 1076 9.20 33.07 -22.65
CA LEU A 1076 10.39 33.60 -21.97
C LEU A 1076 11.68 32.88 -22.39
N SER A 1077 11.60 31.62 -22.82
CA SER A 1077 12.76 30.86 -23.33
C SER A 1077 13.42 31.48 -24.57
N SER A 1078 12.69 32.34 -25.30
CA SER A 1078 13.21 33.05 -26.48
C SER A 1078 13.86 34.40 -26.15
N LEU A 1079 13.82 34.84 -24.89
CA LEU A 1079 14.42 36.09 -24.42
C LEU A 1079 15.79 35.83 -23.79
N ALA A 1080 16.80 36.59 -24.20
CA ALA A 1080 18.17 36.44 -23.69
C ALA A 1080 18.34 36.84 -22.20
N ALA A 1081 17.47 37.71 -21.68
CA ALA A 1081 17.45 38.14 -20.28
C ALA A 1081 16.04 38.65 -19.89
N PRO A 1082 15.16 37.80 -19.33
CA PRO A 1082 13.81 38.22 -18.93
C PRO A 1082 13.85 39.14 -17.69
N THR A 1083 12.99 40.16 -17.66
CA THR A 1083 12.84 41.06 -16.51
C THR A 1083 11.90 40.48 -15.45
N LEU A 1084 11.90 41.07 -14.24
CA LEU A 1084 10.96 40.65 -13.18
C LEU A 1084 9.49 40.86 -13.55
N GLU A 1085 9.19 41.84 -14.40
CA GLU A 1085 7.85 42.04 -14.97
C GLU A 1085 7.50 40.91 -15.95
N ASP A 1086 8.44 40.50 -16.79
CA ASP A 1086 8.26 39.38 -17.74
C ASP A 1086 8.04 38.05 -17.01
N LEU A 1087 8.76 37.82 -15.91
CA LEU A 1087 8.65 36.64 -15.06
C LEU A 1087 7.29 36.56 -14.34
N ARG A 1088 6.64 37.70 -14.06
CA ARG A 1088 5.33 37.76 -13.37
C ARG A 1088 4.14 37.87 -14.32
N GLY A 1089 4.30 38.43 -15.51
CA GLY A 1089 3.19 38.76 -16.40
C GLY A 1089 2.61 37.59 -17.20
N LEU A 1090 1.31 37.33 -17.04
CA LEU A 1090 0.50 36.47 -17.92
C LEU A 1090 -0.29 37.30 -18.93
N LEU A 1091 0.08 37.21 -20.20
CA LEU A 1091 -0.41 38.08 -21.28
C LEU A 1091 -1.53 37.41 -22.11
N PRO A 1092 -2.28 38.18 -22.92
CA PRO A 1092 -3.31 37.67 -23.84
C PRO A 1092 -2.88 36.48 -24.74
N GLU A 1093 -1.61 36.45 -25.14
CA GLU A 1093 -1.02 35.39 -25.96
C GLU A 1093 -0.87 34.03 -25.23
N ASP A 1094 -0.75 34.06 -23.90
CA ASP A 1094 -0.68 32.84 -23.07
C ASP A 1094 -2.05 32.14 -22.96
N VAL A 1095 -3.14 32.90 -23.20
CA VAL A 1095 -4.54 32.43 -23.26
C VAL A 1095 -4.90 31.92 -24.66
N THR A 1096 -4.56 32.66 -25.71
CA THR A 1096 -5.02 32.37 -27.09
C THR A 1096 -4.40 31.11 -27.69
N ALA A 1097 -3.15 30.77 -27.35
CA ALA A 1097 -2.56 29.50 -27.73
C ALA A 1097 -3.13 28.29 -26.95
N ALA A 1098 -3.97 28.52 -25.93
CA ALA A 1098 -4.75 27.50 -25.23
C ALA A 1098 -6.03 27.10 -25.94
N ILE A 1099 -6.55 27.97 -26.81
CA ILE A 1099 -7.76 27.74 -27.56
C ILE A 1099 -7.37 26.92 -28.79
N PRO A 1100 -7.78 25.64 -28.91
CA PRO A 1100 -7.56 24.88 -30.14
C PRO A 1100 -8.12 25.68 -31.32
N LYS A 1101 -7.41 25.73 -32.45
CA LYS A 1101 -7.95 26.30 -33.71
C LYS A 1101 -9.12 25.45 -34.20
N ALA A 1102 -10.28 25.58 -33.58
CA ALA A 1102 -11.53 24.96 -33.96
C ALA A 1102 -12.71 25.75 -33.36
N ALA A 1103 -12.93 26.95 -33.88
CA ALA A 1103 -14.22 27.66 -33.90
C ALA A 1103 -14.09 28.93 -34.76
N ARG A 1104 -14.08 28.75 -36.08
CA ARG A 1104 -14.60 29.73 -37.04
C ARG A 1104 -15.58 29.00 -37.95
#